data_AF-A0A838SDY9-F1
#
_entry.id   AF-A0A838SDY9-F1
#
_cell.length_a   1.000
_cell.length_b   1.000
_cell.length_c   1.000
_cell.angle_alpha   90.00
_cell.angle_beta   90.00
_cell.angle_gamma   90.00
#
_symmetry.space_group_name_H-M   'P 1'
#
loop_
_entity.id
_entity.type
_entity.pdbx_description
1 polymer ?
#
loop_
_entity_poly.entity_id
_entity_poly.type
_entity_poly.pdbx_seq_one_letter_code
_entity_poly.pdbx_strand_id
1 'polypeptide(L)'
;MRKFTWIALSCVIWPSTVMGGPCSEFSWYVSRDMVMPEMIQHGQDAMRAGQLLEARDMFATYLNEQEDGKFAEGTRWAMASLPDPSDEPGRENFQRIERLQAMKTSHPDSVYAPWALCAMGEVYWEAGWFSEASGIFEEFLRSYPAHPLAGGVMVEAGLGYLSNRQYLEAALILKRVVEEPKWSGHRVKGALGLADATAMAKAWKQAYYWYRVVEAERPELIRQSAESSYQYGLTEIAVGNPAMAISRFLLTVNLHPHQEAAGRALNHISEKLRKEGHDYLALYFADHARHQFPDQEPGRRGQAALTRWVVAFVSQEHAKEDWTKVYHRFEDLEIYLSLSWDYVLETAGALSHASESDVADEGLLWMGQAYQALGDYADAVQTFTRLIIVASSDVSRLEGQERLASLLQDQIRWFHDRKAWVPLLKFHADHQDAFQLVPLERERLLMVAQAYQQVNLPAEAWHWYDQLIKEYPKSPLREEIRLQQVVVAQEQGNGSLVRDAGASYLKEFPKGRGRGQVETALGMEAFTDKRYAEAIRDFSAALQHVDGEVGQRHVLRNRARANRALGQMELVVQDMRQVVSIEPTQASDVLRLGDAMFDQGDYVEAQRLYDQVLVFDVPAALHTWAKYRLAVSLEHMGKSGEAATLLAEIRELKTRSPELEHTIRSAATAVLDEMSSKETPPTRIPDVPIKS
;
A
#
# COMPACT_ATOMS: atom_id res chain seq x y z
N MET A 1 22.26 46.35 72.59
CA MET A 1 21.24 47.42 72.38
C MET A 1 21.40 47.96 70.97
N ARG A 2 20.26 48.15 70.28
CA ARG A 2 20.05 48.82 68.97
C ARG A 2 20.51 48.06 67.72
N LYS A 3 19.77 48.02 66.61
CA LYS A 3 18.33 48.10 66.26
C LYS A 3 18.32 48.01 64.72
N PHE A 4 17.32 47.32 64.17
CA PHE A 4 16.90 47.28 62.75
C PHE A 4 16.85 48.65 62.06
N THR A 5 17.15 48.71 60.75
CA THR A 5 16.72 49.71 59.73
C THR A 5 17.44 49.41 58.40
N TRP A 6 16.91 49.41 57.16
CA TRP A 6 15.60 49.39 56.50
C TRP A 6 15.89 48.94 55.04
N ILE A 7 15.19 47.94 54.49
CA ILE A 7 15.08 47.79 53.03
C ILE A 7 13.87 48.65 52.65
N ALA A 8 14.11 49.74 51.93
CA ALA A 8 13.05 50.59 51.41
C ALA A 8 12.41 49.88 50.20
N LEU A 9 11.31 49.16 50.44
CA LEU A 9 10.35 48.84 49.39
C LEU A 9 9.53 50.12 49.16
N SER A 10 9.89 50.92 48.17
CA SER A 10 9.07 52.05 47.73
C SER A 10 7.83 51.50 47.01
N CYS A 11 6.77 51.21 47.76
CA CYS A 11 5.43 51.04 47.19
C CYS A 11 5.00 52.38 46.59
N VAL A 12 5.16 52.54 45.27
CA VAL A 12 4.48 53.60 44.54
C VAL A 12 2.99 53.32 44.65
N ILE A 13 2.29 54.14 45.45
CA ILE A 13 0.84 54.10 45.60
C ILE A 13 0.27 54.78 44.36
N TRP A 14 -0.14 53.98 43.37
CA TRP A 14 -0.86 54.47 42.21
C TRP A 14 -2.21 55.06 42.67
N PRO A 15 -2.67 56.18 42.08
CA PRO A 15 -3.92 56.81 42.49
C PRO A 15 -5.05 55.78 42.50
N SER A 16 -5.72 55.62 43.65
CA SER A 16 -6.75 54.58 43.91
C SER A 16 -8.04 54.72 43.10
N THR A 17 -8.02 55.55 42.05
CA THR A 17 -9.16 55.94 41.23
C THR A 17 -9.07 55.46 39.79
N VAL A 18 -7.97 54.82 39.38
CA VAL A 18 -7.76 54.32 38.01
C VAL A 18 -8.06 52.82 37.97
N MET A 19 -9.14 52.44 37.28
CA MET A 19 -9.29 51.07 36.78
C MET A 19 -8.44 50.98 35.50
N GLY A 20 -7.56 49.99 35.40
CA GLY A 20 -6.79 49.78 34.18
C GLY A 20 -7.69 49.37 33.02
N GLY A 21 -7.58 50.07 31.90
CA GLY A 21 -8.18 49.70 30.62
C GLY A 21 -7.29 48.73 29.82
N PRO A 22 -7.68 48.34 28.60
CA PRO A 22 -6.78 47.67 27.65
C PRO A 22 -5.59 48.59 27.31
N CYS A 23 -4.50 48.03 26.77
CA CYS A 23 -3.32 48.83 26.39
C CYS A 23 -3.66 49.94 25.35
N SER A 24 -4.68 49.68 24.52
CA SER A 24 -5.23 50.59 23.51
C SER A 24 -5.94 51.81 24.09
N GLU A 25 -6.26 51.80 25.38
CA GLU A 25 -6.85 52.94 26.08
C GLU A 25 -5.80 53.69 26.89
N PHE A 26 -5.35 54.84 26.36
CA PHE A 26 -4.39 55.69 27.05
C PHE A 26 -4.92 56.15 28.41
N SER A 27 -4.19 55.82 29.47
CA SER A 27 -4.56 56.16 30.84
C SER A 27 -4.06 57.56 31.22
N TRP A 28 -4.97 58.53 31.32
CA TRP A 28 -4.63 59.91 31.71
C TRP A 28 -4.50 60.04 33.24
N TYR A 29 -3.31 60.39 33.75
CA TYR A 29 -3.04 60.54 35.18
C TYR A 29 -3.23 62.00 35.65
N VAL A 30 -4.48 62.46 35.66
CA VAL A 30 -4.87 63.79 36.17
C VAL A 30 -5.89 63.70 37.31
N SER A 31 -5.93 64.68 38.21
CA SER A 31 -6.88 64.68 39.33
C SER A 31 -8.32 64.87 38.86
N ARG A 32 -9.28 64.20 39.51
CA ARG A 32 -10.71 64.20 39.14
C ARG A 32 -11.39 65.57 39.08
N ASP A 33 -10.83 66.57 39.77
CA ASP A 33 -11.40 67.92 39.84
C ASP A 33 -10.97 68.82 38.66
N MET A 34 -10.24 68.27 37.69
CA MET A 34 -9.71 69.02 36.54
C MET A 34 -10.58 68.86 35.31
N VAL A 35 -10.87 69.98 34.63
CA VAL A 35 -11.54 70.00 33.34
C VAL A 35 -10.52 69.72 32.24
N MET A 36 -10.78 68.69 31.43
CA MET A 36 -9.94 68.33 30.30
C MET A 36 -10.17 69.32 29.14
N PRO A 37 -9.10 69.81 28.47
CA PRO A 37 -9.24 70.66 27.29
C PRO A 37 -10.03 69.99 26.18
N GLU A 38 -10.89 70.75 25.47
CA GLU A 38 -11.72 70.24 24.38
C GLU A 38 -10.89 69.52 23.30
N MET A 39 -9.73 70.07 22.93
CA MET A 39 -8.82 69.45 21.95
C MET A 39 -8.33 68.06 22.38
N ILE A 40 -8.05 67.86 23.67
CA ILE A 40 -7.65 66.54 24.18
C ILE A 40 -8.84 65.59 24.20
N GLN A 41 -10.04 66.08 24.56
CA GLN A 41 -11.26 65.29 24.56
C GLN A 41 -11.63 64.82 23.14
N HIS A 42 -11.59 65.72 22.15
CA HIS A 42 -11.78 65.36 20.75
C HIS A 42 -10.70 64.39 20.25
N GLY A 43 -9.44 64.58 20.64
CA GLY A 43 -8.36 63.65 20.31
C GLY A 43 -8.61 62.23 20.86
N GLN A 44 -9.10 62.11 22.11
CA GLN A 44 -9.48 60.83 22.68
C GLN A 44 -10.66 60.18 21.95
N ASP A 45 -11.69 60.96 21.62
CA ASP A 45 -12.85 60.44 20.91
C ASP A 45 -12.46 59.94 19.51
N ALA A 46 -11.57 60.67 18.82
CA ALA A 46 -10.98 60.24 17.54
C ALA A 46 -10.16 58.95 17.69
N MET A 47 -9.36 58.80 18.76
CA MET A 47 -8.67 57.53 19.04
C MET A 47 -9.65 56.37 19.23
N ARG A 48 -10.72 56.56 20.02
CA ARG A 48 -11.75 55.53 20.24
C ARG A 48 -12.51 55.18 18.95
N ALA A 49 -12.63 56.13 18.02
CA ALA A 49 -13.23 55.93 16.70
C ALA A 49 -12.25 55.31 15.67
N GLY A 50 -10.98 55.07 16.02
CA GLY A 50 -9.96 54.55 15.12
C GLY A 50 -9.40 55.59 14.13
N GLN A 51 -9.74 56.87 14.29
CA GLN A 51 -9.28 57.98 13.47
C GLN A 51 -7.92 58.48 13.99
N LEU A 52 -6.91 57.63 13.90
CA LEU A 52 -5.63 57.83 14.61
C LEU A 52 -4.83 59.07 14.14
N LEU A 53 -4.92 59.43 12.85
CA LEU A 53 -4.27 60.63 12.31
C LEU A 53 -4.98 61.91 12.78
N GLU A 54 -6.31 61.90 12.80
CA GLU A 54 -7.12 63.01 13.33
C GLU A 54 -6.84 63.22 14.82
N ALA A 55 -6.74 62.13 15.58
CA ALA A 55 -6.35 62.19 16.99
C ALA A 55 -4.96 62.83 17.18
N ARG A 56 -3.99 62.48 16.32
CA ARG A 56 -2.65 63.06 16.35
C ARG A 56 -2.69 64.56 16.11
N ASP A 57 -3.43 65.01 15.11
CA ASP A 57 -3.55 66.43 14.76
C ASP A 57 -4.16 67.25 15.91
N MET A 58 -5.18 66.71 16.59
CA MET A 58 -5.80 67.36 17.75
C MET A 58 -4.82 67.49 18.93
N PHE A 59 -4.03 66.44 19.18
CA PHE A 59 -2.99 66.47 20.22
C PHE A 59 -1.82 67.41 19.87
N ALA A 60 -1.38 67.43 18.62
CA ALA A 60 -0.35 68.35 18.13
C ALA A 60 -0.82 69.81 18.24
N THR A 61 -2.07 70.08 17.90
CA THR A 61 -2.69 71.41 18.02
C THR A 61 -2.70 71.88 19.47
N TYR A 62 -3.12 71.02 20.40
CA TYR A 62 -3.06 71.34 21.83
C TYR A 62 -1.64 71.65 22.31
N LEU A 63 -0.64 70.86 21.90
CA LEU A 63 0.76 71.05 22.31
C LEU A 63 1.37 72.34 21.72
N ASN A 64 0.96 72.76 20.53
CA ASN A 64 1.37 74.04 19.94
C ASN A 64 0.78 75.24 20.71
N GLU A 65 -0.43 75.10 21.25
CA GLU A 65 -1.08 76.15 22.05
C GLU A 65 -0.62 76.17 23.51
N GLN A 66 -0.33 75.01 24.09
CA GLN A 66 0.07 74.84 25.49
C GLN A 66 1.24 73.86 25.63
N GLU A 67 2.45 74.38 25.42
CA GLU A 67 3.68 73.58 25.46
C GLU A 67 3.93 72.95 26.84
N ASP A 68 3.73 73.70 27.94
CA ASP A 68 3.99 73.23 29.33
C ASP A 68 2.72 73.16 30.21
N GLY A 69 1.59 72.79 29.60
CA GLY A 69 0.31 72.61 30.29
C GLY A 69 0.27 71.36 31.18
N LYS A 70 -0.69 71.31 32.13
CA LYS A 70 -0.89 70.15 33.03
C LYS A 70 -1.23 68.84 32.31
N PHE A 71 -1.66 68.90 31.05
CA PHE A 71 -1.91 67.74 30.20
C PHE A 71 -0.81 67.52 29.14
N ALA A 72 0.15 68.44 28.99
CA ALA A 72 1.13 68.41 27.91
C ALA A 72 1.99 67.15 27.93
N GLU A 73 2.45 66.70 29.10
CA GLU A 73 3.22 65.45 29.22
C GLU A 73 2.39 64.26 28.70
N GLY A 74 1.18 64.06 29.23
CA GLY A 74 0.29 62.98 28.79
C GLY A 74 -0.03 63.05 27.30
N THR A 75 -0.26 64.25 26.76
CA THR A 75 -0.52 64.46 25.33
C THR A 75 0.68 64.08 24.47
N ARG A 76 1.93 64.39 24.88
CA ARG A 76 3.13 63.96 24.17
C ARG A 76 3.25 62.43 24.14
N TRP A 77 2.97 61.75 25.25
CA TRP A 77 3.00 60.29 25.32
C TRP A 77 1.90 59.65 24.46
N ALA A 78 0.67 60.17 24.53
CA ALA A 78 -0.44 59.68 23.70
C ALA A 78 -0.13 59.90 22.21
N MET A 79 0.39 61.06 21.83
CA MET A 79 0.77 61.37 20.46
C MET A 79 1.90 60.45 19.93
N ALA A 80 2.82 60.01 20.79
CA ALA A 80 3.94 59.16 20.39
C ALA A 80 3.52 57.76 19.92
N SER A 81 2.40 57.21 20.42
CA SER A 81 1.89 55.91 19.97
C SER A 81 1.08 55.98 18.67
N LEU A 82 0.68 57.18 18.24
CA LEU A 82 -0.11 57.35 17.02
C LEU A 82 0.78 57.29 15.77
N PRO A 83 0.23 56.85 14.62
CA PRO A 83 0.91 56.94 13.32
C PRO A 83 1.31 58.39 13.02
N ASP A 84 2.48 58.64 12.43
CA ASP A 84 2.91 59.97 12.02
C ASP A 84 2.95 60.05 10.49
N PRO A 85 2.34 61.06 9.83
CA PRO A 85 2.43 61.25 8.38
C PRO A 85 3.85 61.39 7.83
N SER A 86 4.82 61.74 8.69
CA SER A 86 6.24 61.80 8.35
C SER A 86 6.97 60.47 8.44
N ASP A 87 6.30 59.40 8.90
CA ASP A 87 6.86 58.06 8.96
C ASP A 87 7.20 57.52 7.55
N GLU A 88 8.33 56.82 7.45
CA GLU A 88 8.77 56.20 6.21
C GLU A 88 7.79 55.07 5.81
N PRO A 89 7.28 55.06 4.56
CA PRO A 89 6.37 54.01 4.11
C PRO A 89 6.97 52.61 4.29
N GLY A 90 6.24 51.73 4.99
CA GLY A 90 6.68 50.37 5.33
C GLY A 90 7.53 50.27 6.61
N ARG A 91 7.78 51.37 7.33
CA ARG A 91 8.49 51.41 8.62
C ARG A 91 7.70 52.09 9.74
N GLU A 92 6.43 52.36 9.52
CA GLU A 92 5.55 53.10 10.43
C GLU A 92 5.50 52.42 11.82
N ASN A 93 5.35 51.10 11.87
CA ASN A 93 5.34 50.36 13.13
C ASN A 93 6.68 50.42 13.87
N PHE A 94 7.80 50.29 13.14
CA PHE A 94 9.13 50.39 13.75
C PHE A 94 9.39 51.80 14.30
N GLN A 95 9.04 52.84 13.55
CA GLN A 95 9.25 54.23 13.98
C GLN A 95 8.34 54.61 15.15
N ARG A 96 7.09 54.10 15.20
CA ARG A 96 6.23 54.20 16.39
C ARG A 96 6.88 53.57 17.62
N ILE A 97 7.43 52.36 17.49
CA ILE A 97 8.13 51.66 18.57
C ILE A 97 9.39 52.43 19.01
N GLU A 98 10.20 52.92 18.06
CA GLU A 98 11.40 53.71 18.35
C GLU A 98 11.07 55.00 19.11
N ARG A 99 10.00 55.71 18.71
CA ARG A 99 9.51 56.89 19.44
C ARG A 99 9.15 56.55 20.89
N LEU A 100 8.33 55.52 21.09
CA LEU A 100 7.89 55.10 22.44
C LEU A 100 9.08 54.65 23.30
N GLN A 101 10.01 53.89 22.73
CA GLN A 101 11.21 53.43 23.42
C GLN A 101 12.16 54.59 23.78
N ALA A 102 12.33 55.57 22.87
CA ALA A 102 13.14 56.76 23.13
C ALA A 102 12.53 57.62 24.25
N MET A 103 11.20 57.78 24.27
CA MET A 103 10.49 58.50 25.33
C MET A 103 10.64 57.79 26.68
N LYS A 104 10.47 56.47 26.73
CA LYS A 104 10.69 55.66 27.93
C LYS A 104 12.13 55.75 28.44
N THR A 105 13.12 55.73 27.54
CA THR A 105 14.53 55.80 27.92
C THR A 105 14.91 57.19 28.46
N SER A 106 14.35 58.25 27.88
CA SER A 106 14.60 59.63 28.31
C SER A 106 13.82 60.04 29.57
N HIS A 107 12.64 59.44 29.82
CA HIS A 107 11.76 59.76 30.93
C HIS A 107 11.32 58.49 31.70
N PRO A 108 12.25 57.73 32.30
CA PRO A 108 11.95 56.43 32.91
C PRO A 108 11.03 56.53 34.15
N ASP A 109 11.05 57.66 34.86
CA ASP A 109 10.25 57.89 36.07
C ASP A 109 8.86 58.47 35.77
N SER A 110 8.52 58.70 34.50
CA SER A 110 7.20 59.23 34.11
C SER A 110 6.08 58.23 34.46
N VAL A 111 4.94 58.75 34.92
CA VAL A 111 3.73 57.96 35.19
C VAL A 111 3.19 57.24 33.94
N TYR A 112 3.60 57.67 32.74
CA TYR A 112 3.22 57.10 31.45
C TYR A 112 4.23 56.07 30.91
N ALA A 113 5.42 55.95 31.50
CA ALA A 113 6.43 54.99 31.05
C ALA A 113 5.96 53.51 31.06
N PRO A 114 5.14 53.05 32.04
CA PRO A 114 4.53 51.72 31.97
C PRO A 114 3.57 51.59 30.78
N TRP A 115 2.74 52.59 30.51
CA TRP A 115 1.80 52.55 29.39
C TRP A 115 2.53 52.44 28.04
N ALA A 116 3.69 53.06 27.88
CA ALA A 116 4.48 52.94 26.65
C ALA A 116 4.93 51.50 26.35
N LEU A 117 5.28 50.71 27.38
CA LEU A 117 5.53 49.28 27.20
C LEU A 117 4.27 48.55 26.74
N CYS A 118 3.12 48.85 27.36
CA CYS A 118 1.81 48.32 26.95
C CYS A 118 1.55 48.59 25.46
N ALA A 119 1.69 49.85 25.04
CA ALA A 119 1.45 50.31 23.68
C ALA A 119 2.45 49.72 22.68
N MET A 120 3.73 49.63 23.02
CA MET A 120 4.72 48.95 22.17
C MET A 120 4.35 47.49 21.92
N GLY A 121 3.92 46.77 22.96
CA GLY A 121 3.47 45.39 22.84
C GLY A 121 2.28 45.24 21.88
N GLU A 122 1.32 46.16 21.92
CA GLU A 122 0.23 46.21 20.94
C GLU A 122 0.72 46.51 19.52
N VAL A 123 1.66 47.43 19.33
CA VAL A 123 2.21 47.70 17.99
C VAL A 123 2.96 46.47 17.43
N TYR A 124 3.73 45.75 18.25
CA TYR A 124 4.33 44.47 17.86
C TYR A 124 3.26 43.43 17.48
N TRP A 125 2.16 43.36 18.25
CA TRP A 125 1.05 42.46 17.99
C TRP A 125 0.31 42.79 16.69
N GLU A 126 -0.03 44.06 16.45
CA GLU A 126 -0.62 44.55 15.20
C GLU A 126 0.27 44.24 13.98
N ALA A 127 1.59 44.26 14.16
CA ALA A 127 2.56 43.89 13.13
C ALA A 127 2.72 42.37 12.92
N GLY A 128 2.06 41.52 13.73
CA GLY A 128 2.20 40.06 13.69
C GLY A 128 3.49 39.53 14.34
N TRP A 129 4.24 40.39 15.04
CA TRP A 129 5.49 40.07 15.73
C TRP A 129 5.20 39.59 17.16
N PHE A 130 4.57 38.42 17.26
CA PHE A 130 4.04 37.89 18.52
C PHE A 130 5.12 37.59 19.56
N SER A 131 6.33 37.21 19.15
CA SER A 131 7.43 36.92 20.07
C SER A 131 7.96 38.19 20.74
N GLU A 132 8.12 39.25 19.95
CA GLU A 132 8.53 40.57 20.41
C GLU A 132 7.45 41.20 21.30
N ALA A 133 6.17 41.07 20.91
CA ALA A 133 5.04 41.51 21.72
C ALA A 133 5.06 40.84 23.11
N SER A 134 5.21 39.51 23.15
CA SER A 134 5.33 38.77 24.42
C SER A 134 6.51 39.24 25.26
N GLY A 135 7.68 39.47 24.66
CA GLY A 135 8.85 39.99 25.38
C GLY A 135 8.63 41.36 26.02
N ILE A 136 7.95 42.27 25.31
CA ILE A 136 7.58 43.59 25.84
C ILE A 136 6.58 43.48 26.99
N PHE A 137 5.58 42.61 26.86
CA PHE A 137 4.61 42.38 27.94
C PHE A 137 5.27 41.73 29.17
N GLU A 138 6.22 40.82 28.99
CA GLU A 138 7.00 40.26 30.10
C GLU A 138 7.85 41.33 30.80
N GLU A 139 8.46 42.23 30.04
CA GLU A 139 9.19 43.37 30.61
C GLU A 139 8.25 44.23 31.46
N PHE A 140 7.04 44.52 30.96
CA PHE A 140 6.01 45.23 31.71
C PHE A 140 5.69 44.49 33.01
N LEU A 141 5.37 43.20 32.95
CA LEU A 141 4.93 42.43 34.12
C LEU A 141 6.04 42.25 35.17
N ARG A 142 7.30 42.22 34.74
CA ARG A 142 8.47 42.20 35.63
C ARG A 142 8.71 43.55 36.29
N SER A 143 8.57 44.64 35.54
CA SER A 143 8.92 45.99 36.00
C SER A 143 7.76 46.65 36.77
N TYR A 144 6.52 46.32 36.42
CA TYR A 144 5.29 46.95 36.92
C TYR A 144 4.20 45.93 37.34
N PRO A 145 4.52 44.91 38.18
CA PRO A 145 3.61 43.79 38.49
C PRO A 145 2.32 44.15 39.24
N ALA A 146 2.26 45.34 39.84
CA ALA A 146 1.12 45.84 40.60
C ALA A 146 0.39 47.01 39.89
N HIS A 147 0.82 47.36 38.68
CA HIS A 147 0.23 48.48 37.93
C HIS A 147 -1.21 48.17 37.52
N PRO A 148 -2.13 49.16 37.47
CA PRO A 148 -3.52 48.94 37.06
C PRO A 148 -3.68 48.24 35.70
N LEU A 149 -2.80 48.54 34.74
CA LEU A 149 -2.80 47.90 33.41
C LEU A 149 -2.29 46.44 33.41
N ALA A 150 -1.69 45.95 34.51
CA ALA A 150 -1.05 44.63 34.50
C ALA A 150 -2.05 43.49 34.20
N GLY A 151 -3.29 43.58 34.67
CA GLY A 151 -4.34 42.61 34.32
C GLY A 151 -4.64 42.57 32.83
N GLY A 152 -4.74 43.73 32.18
CA GLY A 152 -4.92 43.86 30.73
C GLY A 152 -3.70 43.32 29.96
N VAL A 153 -2.49 43.72 30.36
CA VAL A 153 -1.23 43.22 29.78
C VAL A 153 -1.12 41.70 29.87
N MET A 154 -1.54 41.09 30.97
CA MET A 154 -1.55 39.63 31.11
C MET A 154 -2.52 38.95 30.14
N VAL A 155 -3.68 39.55 29.88
CA VAL A 155 -4.61 39.03 28.87
C VAL A 155 -3.98 39.12 27.49
N GLU A 156 -3.46 40.29 27.10
CA GLU A 156 -2.84 40.48 25.79
C GLU A 156 -1.59 39.60 25.62
N ALA A 157 -0.77 39.40 26.66
CA ALA A 157 0.34 38.46 26.65
C ALA A 157 -0.12 37.00 26.51
N GLY A 158 -1.22 36.64 27.17
CA GLY A 158 -1.81 35.30 27.04
C GLY A 158 -2.31 35.01 25.63
N LEU A 159 -2.96 36.00 24.99
CA LEU A 159 -3.31 35.94 23.57
C LEU A 159 -2.04 35.90 22.70
N GLY A 160 -1.02 36.70 23.06
CA GLY A 160 0.41 36.61 22.70
C GLY A 160 0.86 35.20 22.39
N TYR A 161 0.89 34.45 23.49
CA TYR A 161 1.29 33.06 23.52
C TYR A 161 0.37 32.13 22.72
N LEU A 162 -0.94 32.37 22.72
CA LEU A 162 -1.90 31.60 21.91
C LEU A 162 -1.61 31.68 20.42
N SER A 163 -1.44 32.89 19.89
CA SER A 163 -1.12 33.12 18.47
C SER A 163 0.22 32.50 18.08
N ASN A 164 1.18 32.46 19.02
CA ASN A 164 2.48 31.80 18.82
C ASN A 164 2.47 30.28 19.12
N ARG A 165 1.28 29.67 19.29
CA ARG A 165 1.08 28.23 19.57
C ARG A 165 1.70 27.74 20.90
N GLN A 166 1.98 28.64 21.83
CA GLN A 166 2.50 28.37 23.17
C GLN A 166 1.33 28.23 24.17
N TYR A 167 0.56 27.16 24.02
CA TYR A 167 -0.73 27.01 24.70
C TYR A 167 -0.63 26.88 26.22
N LEU A 168 0.44 26.27 26.73
CA LEU A 168 0.62 26.07 28.17
C LEU A 168 0.97 27.40 28.87
N GLU A 169 1.89 28.16 28.27
CA GLU A 169 2.31 29.49 28.73
C GLU A 169 1.12 30.46 28.73
N ALA A 170 0.35 30.46 27.64
CA ALA A 170 -0.91 31.20 27.56
C ALA A 170 -1.85 30.84 28.71
N ALA A 171 -2.11 29.54 28.91
CA ALA A 171 -3.01 29.08 29.96
C ALA A 171 -2.53 29.48 31.36
N LEU A 172 -1.23 29.44 31.66
CA LEU A 172 -0.68 29.80 32.96
C LEU A 172 -0.87 31.29 33.28
N ILE A 173 -0.58 32.18 32.31
CA ILE A 173 -0.75 33.63 32.51
C ILE A 173 -2.22 34.00 32.62
N LEU A 174 -3.07 33.45 31.75
CA LEU A 174 -4.50 33.74 31.73
C LEU A 174 -5.21 33.21 32.99
N LYS A 175 -4.79 32.04 33.50
CA LYS A 175 -5.28 31.50 34.78
C LYS A 175 -5.05 32.48 35.93
N ARG A 176 -3.89 33.15 35.97
CA ARG A 176 -3.58 34.13 37.01
C ARG A 176 -4.49 35.36 36.95
N VAL A 177 -4.88 35.82 35.75
CA VAL A 177 -5.89 36.90 35.58
C VAL A 177 -7.23 36.49 36.17
N VAL A 178 -7.61 35.22 35.99
CA VAL A 178 -8.93 34.73 36.38
C VAL A 178 -9.03 34.42 37.88
N GLU A 179 -7.92 34.03 38.52
CA GLU A 179 -7.88 33.64 39.94
C GLU A 179 -7.62 34.81 40.90
N GLU A 180 -6.90 35.86 40.48
CA GLU A 180 -6.54 36.97 41.35
C GLU A 180 -7.66 38.04 41.42
N PRO A 181 -8.26 38.31 42.60
CA PRO A 181 -9.41 39.23 42.72
C PRO A 181 -9.15 40.66 42.24
N LYS A 182 -7.89 41.11 42.31
CA LYS A 182 -7.47 42.45 41.85
C LYS A 182 -7.60 42.66 40.34
N TRP A 183 -7.71 41.59 39.55
CA TRP A 183 -7.88 41.64 38.09
C TRP A 183 -9.32 41.34 37.65
N SER A 184 -10.30 41.46 38.56
CA SER A 184 -11.71 41.12 38.28
C SER A 184 -12.29 41.80 37.04
N GLY A 185 -11.83 43.02 36.67
CA GLY A 185 -12.23 43.72 35.45
C GLY A 185 -11.82 43.02 34.14
N HIS A 186 -10.76 42.19 34.17
CA HIS A 186 -10.29 41.44 33.00
C HIS A 186 -10.60 39.94 33.09
N ARG A 187 -11.26 39.50 34.18
CA ARG A 187 -11.51 38.07 34.47
C ARG A 187 -12.20 37.35 33.32
N VAL A 188 -13.25 37.92 32.73
CA VAL A 188 -14.04 37.19 31.71
C VAL A 188 -13.31 37.12 30.36
N LYS A 189 -12.61 38.19 29.95
CA LYS A 189 -11.74 38.18 28.76
C LYS A 189 -10.58 37.18 28.95
N GLY A 190 -9.96 37.18 30.14
CA GLY A 190 -8.95 36.20 30.52
C GLY A 190 -9.48 34.76 30.56
N ALA A 191 -10.72 34.55 31.00
CA ALA A 191 -11.36 33.24 31.00
C ALA A 191 -11.62 32.72 29.58
N LEU A 192 -11.99 33.57 28.62
CA LEU A 192 -12.14 33.17 27.23
C LEU A 192 -10.79 32.74 26.63
N GLY A 193 -9.75 33.55 26.79
CA GLY A 193 -8.42 33.16 26.36
C GLY A 193 -7.95 31.86 27.03
N LEU A 194 -8.23 31.68 28.33
CA LEU A 194 -7.91 30.44 29.04
C LEU A 194 -8.69 29.24 28.48
N ALA A 195 -9.95 29.42 28.11
CA ALA A 195 -10.75 28.40 27.45
C ALA A 195 -10.12 28.00 26.10
N ASP A 196 -9.76 28.97 25.26
CA ASP A 196 -9.12 28.75 23.96
C ASP A 196 -7.75 28.07 24.12
N ALA A 197 -6.92 28.54 25.06
CA ALA A 197 -5.61 27.95 25.35
C ALA A 197 -5.72 26.50 25.82
N THR A 198 -6.66 26.22 26.72
CA THR A 198 -6.88 24.86 27.20
C THR A 198 -7.52 23.97 26.14
N ALA A 199 -8.37 24.49 25.25
CA ALA A 199 -8.92 23.75 24.11
C ALA A 199 -7.82 23.36 23.12
N MET A 200 -6.97 24.32 22.72
CA MET A 200 -5.84 24.07 21.83
C MET A 200 -4.79 23.14 22.44
N ALA A 201 -4.62 23.18 23.78
CA ALA A 201 -3.82 22.22 24.53
C ALA A 201 -4.51 20.86 24.75
N LYS A 202 -5.72 20.65 24.23
CA LYS A 202 -6.56 19.44 24.39
C LYS A 202 -6.92 19.11 25.86
N ALA A 203 -6.86 20.11 26.74
CA ALA A 203 -7.34 20.03 28.11
C ALA A 203 -8.86 20.27 28.18
N TRP A 204 -9.61 19.36 27.55
CA TRP A 204 -11.02 19.55 27.21
C TRP A 204 -11.94 19.85 28.40
N LYS A 205 -11.70 19.25 29.56
CA LYS A 205 -12.52 19.50 30.77
C LYS A 205 -12.35 20.92 31.29
N GLN A 206 -11.12 21.45 31.25
CA GLN A 206 -10.82 22.82 31.64
C GLN A 206 -11.38 23.81 30.63
N ALA A 207 -11.19 23.55 29.34
CA ALA A 207 -11.77 24.35 28.26
C ALA A 207 -13.29 24.45 28.41
N TYR A 208 -13.94 23.30 28.62
CA TYR A 208 -15.39 23.23 28.79
C TYR A 208 -15.88 24.08 29.97
N TYR A 209 -15.21 23.97 31.12
CA TYR A 209 -15.56 24.77 32.29
C TYR A 209 -15.47 26.27 31.99
N TRP A 210 -14.38 26.73 31.38
CA TRP A 210 -14.18 28.15 31.12
C TRP A 210 -15.08 28.70 30.02
N TYR A 211 -15.35 27.93 28.95
CA TYR A 211 -16.36 28.33 27.96
C TYR A 211 -17.75 28.49 28.58
N ARG A 212 -18.14 27.60 29.51
CA ARG A 212 -19.42 27.71 30.22
C ARG A 212 -19.48 28.94 31.13
N VAL A 213 -18.37 29.31 31.78
CA VAL A 213 -18.27 30.55 32.56
C VAL A 213 -18.44 31.77 31.66
N VAL A 214 -17.71 31.84 30.55
CA VAL A 214 -17.80 32.97 29.61
C VAL A 214 -19.19 33.05 28.98
N GLU A 215 -19.78 31.92 28.58
CA GLU A 215 -21.15 31.88 28.03
C GLU A 215 -22.20 32.38 29.03
N ALA A 216 -22.03 32.09 30.32
CA ALA A 216 -22.96 32.52 31.36
C ALA A 216 -22.82 34.01 31.72
N GLU A 217 -21.60 34.55 31.68
CA GLU A 217 -21.33 35.94 32.10
C GLU A 217 -21.36 36.94 30.92
N ARG A 218 -20.75 36.59 29.78
CA ARG A 218 -20.53 37.46 28.61
C ARG A 218 -20.54 36.66 27.28
N PRO A 219 -21.67 36.08 26.86
CA PRO A 219 -21.74 35.23 25.67
C PRO A 219 -21.36 35.94 24.36
N GLU A 220 -21.44 37.27 24.30
CA GLU A 220 -21.02 38.08 23.16
C GLU A 220 -19.53 37.89 22.81
N LEU A 221 -18.66 37.61 23.79
CA LEU A 221 -17.23 37.44 23.55
C LEU A 221 -16.94 36.18 22.72
N ILE A 222 -17.66 35.09 22.98
CA ILE A 222 -17.56 33.86 22.16
C ILE A 222 -18.08 34.13 20.74
N ARG A 223 -19.20 34.87 20.62
CA ARG A 223 -19.81 35.17 19.31
C ARG A 223 -18.95 36.06 18.42
N GLN A 224 -18.14 36.93 19.00
CA GLN A 224 -17.23 37.82 18.25
C GLN A 224 -16.02 37.08 17.68
N SER A 225 -15.67 35.89 18.19
CA SER A 225 -14.50 35.12 17.78
C SER A 225 -14.90 33.84 17.05
N ALA A 226 -14.57 33.75 15.77
CA ALA A 226 -14.78 32.53 14.99
C ALA A 226 -13.98 31.35 15.58
N GLU A 227 -12.75 31.61 16.01
CA GLU A 227 -11.90 30.57 16.57
C GLU A 227 -12.42 30.08 17.93
N SER A 228 -12.86 30.98 18.81
CA SER A 228 -13.36 30.57 20.12
C SER A 228 -14.69 29.81 20.01
N SER A 229 -15.59 30.21 19.11
CA SER A 229 -16.83 29.48 18.85
C SER A 229 -16.59 28.10 18.21
N TYR A 230 -15.60 27.99 17.32
CA TYR A 230 -15.14 26.73 16.75
C TYR A 230 -14.53 25.78 17.80
N GLN A 231 -13.58 26.28 18.59
CA GLN A 231 -12.91 25.52 19.65
C GLN A 231 -13.89 25.07 20.75
N TYR A 232 -14.91 25.88 21.03
CA TYR A 232 -15.99 25.45 21.92
C TYR A 232 -16.78 24.27 21.34
N GLY A 233 -17.06 24.26 20.03
CA GLY A 233 -17.67 23.12 19.35
C GLY A 233 -16.84 21.84 19.44
N LEU A 234 -15.51 21.93 19.24
CA LEU A 234 -14.59 20.80 19.43
C LEU A 234 -14.59 20.31 20.89
N THR A 235 -14.62 21.24 21.83
CA THR A 235 -14.67 20.94 23.26
C THR A 235 -15.94 20.17 23.63
N GLU A 236 -17.10 20.57 23.10
CA GLU A 236 -18.38 19.86 23.33
C GLU A 236 -18.33 18.40 22.84
N ILE A 237 -17.70 18.13 21.69
CA ILE A 237 -17.45 16.76 21.22
C ILE A 237 -16.59 16.01 22.25
N ALA A 238 -15.46 16.59 22.64
CA ALA A 238 -14.46 15.92 23.45
C ALA A 238 -14.94 15.59 24.88
N VAL A 239 -15.87 16.38 25.44
CA VAL A 239 -16.49 16.10 26.75
C VAL A 239 -17.72 15.19 26.67
N GLY A 240 -18.10 14.74 25.47
CA GLY A 240 -19.22 13.80 25.29
C GLY A 240 -20.59 14.46 25.20
N ASN A 241 -20.68 15.72 24.77
CA ASN A 241 -21.93 16.45 24.50
C ASN A 241 -22.15 16.70 22.99
N PRO A 242 -22.20 15.64 22.16
CA PRO A 242 -22.23 15.78 20.70
C PRO A 242 -23.47 16.53 20.20
N ALA A 243 -24.59 16.50 20.93
CA ALA A 243 -25.79 17.25 20.56
C ALA A 243 -25.55 18.76 20.53
N MET A 244 -24.68 19.28 21.42
CA MET A 244 -24.39 20.70 21.49
C MET A 244 -23.29 21.14 20.51
N ALA A 245 -22.42 20.22 20.08
CA ALA A 245 -21.35 20.52 19.14
C ALA A 245 -21.84 21.13 17.82
N ILE A 246 -22.90 20.56 17.22
CA ILE A 246 -23.47 21.08 15.96
C ILE A 246 -23.96 22.53 16.15
N SER A 247 -24.61 22.86 17.26
CA SER A 247 -25.09 24.22 17.49
C SER A 247 -23.94 25.22 17.61
N ARG A 248 -22.80 24.82 18.20
CA ARG A 248 -21.58 25.65 18.28
C ARG A 248 -20.91 25.83 16.94
N PHE A 249 -20.83 24.77 16.13
CA PHE A 249 -20.31 24.86 14.78
C PHE A 249 -21.20 25.74 13.89
N LEU A 250 -22.52 25.57 13.95
CA LEU A 250 -23.47 26.44 13.23
C LEU A 250 -23.36 27.91 13.68
N LEU A 251 -23.09 28.17 14.97
CA LEU A 251 -22.81 29.52 15.44
C LEU A 251 -21.59 30.11 14.73
N THR A 252 -20.52 29.32 14.57
CA THR A 252 -19.31 29.73 13.85
C THR A 252 -19.63 30.04 12.38
N VAL A 253 -20.33 29.13 11.70
CA VAL A 253 -20.72 29.25 10.29
C VAL A 253 -21.60 30.48 10.04
N ASN A 254 -22.59 30.71 10.91
CA ASN A 254 -23.57 31.78 10.71
C ASN A 254 -23.01 33.17 11.02
N LEU A 255 -22.11 33.29 11.99
CA LEU A 255 -21.55 34.59 12.40
C LEU A 255 -20.29 34.96 11.61
N HIS A 256 -19.51 33.98 11.17
CA HIS A 256 -18.21 34.18 10.52
C HIS A 256 -18.08 33.38 9.22
N PRO A 257 -19.03 33.51 8.27
CA PRO A 257 -19.13 32.61 7.11
C PRO A 257 -17.88 32.58 6.23
N HIS A 258 -17.12 33.67 6.14
CA HIS A 258 -15.94 33.75 5.27
C HIS A 258 -14.62 33.41 5.96
N GLN A 259 -14.64 33.10 7.26
CA GLN A 259 -13.43 32.72 7.99
C GLN A 259 -13.19 31.21 7.88
N GLU A 260 -11.93 30.81 7.78
CA GLU A 260 -11.52 29.40 7.63
C GLU A 260 -12.11 28.48 8.73
N ALA A 261 -12.28 29.02 9.95
CA ALA A 261 -12.93 28.32 11.07
C ALA A 261 -14.37 27.86 10.74
N ALA A 262 -15.13 28.63 9.97
CA ALA A 262 -16.45 28.22 9.49
C ALA A 262 -16.35 27.02 8.53
N GLY A 263 -15.36 27.01 7.63
CA GLY A 263 -15.08 25.87 6.77
C GLY A 263 -14.73 24.61 7.57
N ARG A 264 -13.85 24.72 8.57
CA ARG A 264 -13.53 23.60 9.47
C ARG A 264 -14.79 23.13 10.21
N ALA A 265 -15.62 24.05 10.69
CA ALA A 265 -16.88 23.74 11.35
C ALA A 265 -17.86 22.97 10.44
N LEU A 266 -18.00 23.37 9.17
CA LEU A 266 -18.81 22.64 8.17
C LEU A 266 -18.35 21.19 8.01
N ASN A 267 -17.04 20.97 7.89
CA ASN A 267 -16.48 19.61 7.78
C ASN A 267 -16.72 18.76 9.04
N HIS A 268 -16.64 19.35 10.24
CA HIS A 268 -16.97 18.63 11.47
C HIS A 268 -18.45 18.28 11.58
N ILE A 269 -19.35 19.18 11.14
CA ILE A 269 -20.78 18.88 11.06
C ILE A 269 -21.01 17.73 10.07
N SER A 270 -20.41 17.80 8.89
CA SER A 270 -20.50 16.75 7.86
C SER A 270 -20.07 15.39 8.41
N GLU A 271 -18.87 15.29 8.98
CA GLU A 271 -18.34 14.02 9.49
C GLU A 271 -19.17 13.45 10.65
N LYS A 272 -19.71 14.31 11.52
CA LYS A 272 -20.59 13.88 12.60
C LYS A 272 -21.90 13.31 12.07
N LEU A 273 -22.55 14.00 11.15
CA LEU A 273 -23.82 13.56 10.55
C LEU A 273 -23.65 12.24 9.80
N ARG A 274 -22.53 12.06 9.09
CA ARG A 274 -22.19 10.81 8.42
C ARG A 274 -22.10 9.65 9.42
N LYS A 275 -21.42 9.85 10.56
CA LYS A 275 -21.35 8.82 11.63
C LYS A 275 -22.70 8.51 12.27
N GLU A 276 -23.61 9.47 12.28
CA GLU A 276 -25.00 9.30 12.76
C GLU A 276 -25.93 8.67 11.69
N GLY A 277 -25.42 8.39 10.48
CA GLY A 277 -26.18 7.79 9.38
C GLY A 277 -27.01 8.79 8.55
N HIS A 278 -26.73 10.08 8.68
CA HIS A 278 -27.38 11.16 7.95
C HIS A 278 -26.59 11.57 6.70
N ASP A 279 -26.34 10.63 5.79
CA ASP A 279 -25.40 10.78 4.68
C ASP A 279 -25.66 12.00 3.79
N TYR A 280 -26.90 12.20 3.31
CA TYR A 280 -27.22 13.32 2.42
C TYR A 280 -27.02 14.69 3.08
N LEU A 281 -27.37 14.80 4.36
CA LEU A 281 -27.14 16.04 5.10
C LEU A 281 -25.64 16.26 5.36
N ALA A 282 -24.88 15.18 5.57
CA ALA A 282 -23.43 15.27 5.64
C ALA A 282 -22.83 15.78 4.32
N LEU A 283 -23.30 15.28 3.17
CA LEU A 283 -22.86 15.74 1.85
C LEU A 283 -23.20 17.21 1.61
N TYR A 284 -24.38 17.66 2.04
CA TYR A 284 -24.75 19.08 1.97
C TYR A 284 -23.71 19.98 2.65
N PHE A 285 -23.32 19.67 3.90
CA PHE A 285 -22.31 20.47 4.59
C PHE A 285 -20.91 20.37 3.98
N ALA A 286 -20.53 19.21 3.45
CA ALA A 286 -19.26 19.04 2.73
C ALA A 286 -19.23 19.86 1.42
N ASP A 287 -20.35 19.89 0.70
CA ASP A 287 -20.49 20.66 -0.53
C ASP A 287 -20.46 22.18 -0.27
N HIS A 288 -21.07 22.64 0.82
CA HIS A 288 -20.92 24.01 1.28
C HIS A 288 -19.47 24.36 1.61
N ALA A 289 -18.74 23.49 2.31
CA ALA A 289 -17.33 23.72 2.60
C ALA A 289 -16.49 23.82 1.31
N ARG A 290 -16.74 22.92 0.35
CA ARG A 290 -16.10 22.89 -0.97
C ARG A 290 -16.30 24.20 -1.74
N HIS A 291 -17.52 24.69 -1.83
CA HIS A 291 -17.84 25.89 -2.61
C HIS A 291 -17.39 27.19 -1.92
N GLN A 292 -17.49 27.27 -0.60
CA GLN A 292 -17.22 28.50 0.15
C GLN A 292 -15.72 28.75 0.37
N PHE A 293 -14.92 27.69 0.38
CA PHE A 293 -13.48 27.75 0.66
C PHE A 293 -12.67 27.07 -0.44
N PRO A 294 -12.79 27.51 -1.71
CA PRO A 294 -12.00 26.95 -2.80
C PRO A 294 -10.51 27.12 -2.49
N ASP A 295 -9.71 26.13 -2.85
CA ASP A 295 -8.25 26.10 -2.68
C ASP A 295 -7.72 26.20 -1.23
N GLN A 296 -8.60 26.17 -0.23
CA GLN A 296 -8.22 26.11 1.18
C GLN A 296 -8.42 24.69 1.73
N GLU A 297 -7.81 24.40 2.89
CA GLU A 297 -7.96 23.10 3.56
C GLU A 297 -9.44 22.69 3.70
N PRO A 298 -10.35 23.57 4.18
CA PRO A 298 -11.73 23.14 4.37
C PRO A 298 -12.43 22.72 3.08
N GLY A 299 -12.15 23.40 1.96
CA GLY A 299 -12.74 23.05 0.68
C GLY A 299 -12.22 21.73 0.13
N ARG A 300 -10.91 21.46 0.28
CA ARG A 300 -10.32 20.16 -0.10
C ARG A 300 -10.88 19.01 0.74
N ARG A 301 -11.04 19.20 2.05
CA ARG A 301 -11.69 18.20 2.92
C ARG A 301 -13.16 17.98 2.56
N GLY A 302 -13.88 19.04 2.19
CA GLY A 302 -15.24 18.94 1.66
C GLY A 302 -15.29 18.11 0.38
N GLN A 303 -14.43 18.41 -0.60
CA GLN A 303 -14.30 17.62 -1.83
C GLN A 303 -13.94 16.16 -1.55
N ALA A 304 -13.02 15.89 -0.62
CA ALA A 304 -12.66 14.52 -0.23
C ALA A 304 -13.84 13.75 0.38
N ALA A 305 -14.69 14.41 1.18
CA ALA A 305 -15.91 13.79 1.72
C ALA A 305 -16.89 13.41 0.60
N LEU A 306 -17.09 14.28 -0.39
CA LEU A 306 -17.94 14.00 -1.55
C LEU A 306 -17.37 12.86 -2.40
N THR A 307 -16.09 12.93 -2.78
CA THR A 307 -15.41 11.90 -3.57
C THR A 307 -15.45 10.54 -2.87
N ARG A 308 -15.21 10.49 -1.55
CA ARG A 308 -15.32 9.26 -0.75
C ARG A 308 -16.70 8.61 -0.85
N TRP A 309 -17.75 9.42 -0.76
CA TRP A 309 -19.12 8.92 -0.89
C TRP A 309 -19.40 8.41 -2.30
N VAL A 310 -18.96 9.15 -3.33
CA VAL A 310 -19.12 8.72 -4.73
C VAL A 310 -18.41 7.39 -4.97
N VAL A 311 -17.15 7.24 -4.54
CA VAL A 311 -16.38 5.98 -4.63
C VAL A 311 -17.16 4.83 -4.00
N ALA A 312 -17.68 5.02 -2.77
CA ALA A 312 -18.42 3.99 -2.07
C ALA A 312 -19.72 3.58 -2.78
N PHE A 313 -20.40 4.54 -3.43
CA PHE A 313 -21.61 4.31 -4.20
C PHE A 313 -21.31 3.62 -5.55
N VAL A 314 -20.40 4.17 -6.36
CA VAL A 314 -20.13 3.62 -7.70
C VAL A 314 -19.35 2.29 -7.69
N SER A 315 -18.76 1.92 -6.54
CA SER A 315 -18.13 0.61 -6.35
C SER A 315 -19.13 -0.53 -6.14
N GLN A 316 -20.42 -0.23 -5.98
CA GLN A 316 -21.49 -1.21 -5.76
C GLN A 316 -22.45 -1.25 -6.94
N GLU A 317 -23.06 -2.42 -7.16
CA GLU A 317 -24.15 -2.54 -8.12
C GLU A 317 -25.45 -2.02 -7.50
N HIS A 318 -26.12 -1.10 -8.21
CA HIS A 318 -27.35 -0.46 -7.77
C HIS A 318 -28.47 -0.62 -8.80
N ALA A 319 -29.70 -0.81 -8.31
CA ALA A 319 -30.89 -0.83 -9.16
C ALA A 319 -31.19 0.59 -9.69
N LYS A 320 -31.86 0.69 -10.84
CA LYS A 320 -32.17 1.98 -11.49
C LYS A 320 -32.96 2.92 -10.57
N GLU A 321 -33.83 2.38 -9.72
CA GLU A 321 -34.61 3.13 -8.74
C GLU A 321 -33.73 3.81 -7.69
N ASP A 322 -32.60 3.21 -7.33
CA ASP A 322 -31.69 3.77 -6.32
C ASP A 322 -30.95 4.98 -6.87
N TRP A 323 -30.49 4.91 -8.13
CA TRP A 323 -29.92 6.07 -8.84
C TRP A 323 -30.90 7.24 -8.88
N THR A 324 -32.16 6.99 -9.25
CA THR A 324 -33.20 8.03 -9.31
C THR A 324 -33.44 8.67 -7.95
N LYS A 325 -33.49 7.89 -6.87
CA LYS A 325 -33.64 8.43 -5.51
C LYS A 325 -32.46 9.31 -5.12
N VAL A 326 -31.23 8.90 -5.41
CA VAL A 326 -30.03 9.70 -5.12
C VAL A 326 -30.10 11.03 -5.85
N TYR A 327 -30.36 11.02 -7.16
CA TYR A 327 -30.42 12.26 -7.94
C TYR A 327 -31.53 13.21 -7.46
N HIS A 328 -32.72 12.69 -7.12
CA HIS A 328 -33.77 13.54 -6.53
C HIS A 328 -33.34 14.13 -5.18
N ARG A 329 -32.65 13.37 -4.33
CA ARG A 329 -32.13 13.91 -3.06
C ARG A 329 -31.05 14.96 -3.26
N PHE A 330 -30.21 14.79 -4.26
CA PHE A 330 -29.20 15.78 -4.62
C PHE A 330 -29.85 17.06 -5.15
N GLU A 331 -30.89 16.94 -5.98
CA GLU A 331 -31.68 18.08 -6.46
C GLU A 331 -32.38 18.81 -5.31
N ASP A 332 -33.03 18.09 -4.38
CA ASP A 332 -33.66 18.65 -3.18
C ASP A 332 -32.69 19.47 -2.31
N LEU A 333 -31.41 19.07 -2.30
CA LEU A 333 -30.34 19.68 -1.50
C LEU A 333 -29.44 20.62 -2.30
N GLU A 334 -29.74 20.85 -3.59
CA GLU A 334 -28.94 21.64 -4.53
C GLU A 334 -27.47 21.18 -4.62
N ILE A 335 -27.22 19.88 -4.48
CA ILE A 335 -25.89 19.27 -4.61
C ILE A 335 -25.67 18.83 -6.06
N TYR A 336 -24.69 19.41 -6.73
CA TYR A 336 -24.35 19.08 -8.12
C TYR A 336 -23.12 18.16 -8.19
N LEU A 337 -23.36 16.85 -8.20
CA LEU A 337 -22.31 15.81 -8.26
C LEU A 337 -22.55 14.82 -9.40
N SER A 338 -21.47 14.44 -10.09
CA SER A 338 -21.47 13.35 -11.05
C SER A 338 -21.14 12.02 -10.36
N LEU A 339 -21.93 10.99 -10.63
CA LEU A 339 -21.77 9.66 -10.04
C LEU A 339 -21.11 8.71 -11.05
N SER A 340 -19.83 8.95 -11.34
CA SER A 340 -19.04 8.15 -12.29
C SER A 340 -17.60 7.99 -11.85
N TRP A 341 -16.93 6.96 -12.37
CA TRP A 341 -15.49 6.77 -12.17
C TRP A 341 -14.64 7.87 -12.81
N ASP A 342 -15.10 8.50 -13.90
CA ASP A 342 -14.42 9.67 -14.48
C ASP A 342 -14.40 10.86 -13.50
N TYR A 343 -15.52 11.11 -12.81
CA TYR A 343 -15.58 12.16 -11.79
C TYR A 343 -14.67 11.85 -10.60
N VAL A 344 -14.63 10.59 -10.17
CA VAL A 344 -13.69 10.15 -9.13
C VAL A 344 -12.26 10.39 -9.60
N LEU A 345 -11.91 10.02 -10.83
CA LEU A 345 -10.55 10.18 -11.36
C LEU A 345 -10.11 11.65 -11.36
N GLU A 346 -10.97 12.56 -11.84
CA GLU A 346 -10.70 14.00 -11.86
C GLU A 346 -10.48 14.54 -10.44
N THR A 347 -11.42 14.27 -9.54
CA THR A 347 -11.37 14.83 -8.18
C THR A 347 -10.27 14.21 -7.33
N ALA A 348 -10.06 12.90 -7.43
CA ALA A 348 -8.98 12.20 -6.75
C ALA A 348 -7.60 12.64 -7.27
N GLY A 349 -7.47 12.92 -8.57
CA GLY A 349 -6.27 13.52 -9.16
C GLY A 349 -5.92 14.87 -8.55
N ALA A 350 -6.91 15.75 -8.39
CA ALA A 350 -6.72 17.04 -7.71
C ALA A 350 -6.34 16.84 -6.22
N LEU A 351 -7.05 15.96 -5.50
CA LEU A 351 -6.81 15.68 -4.09
C LEU A 351 -5.44 15.03 -3.84
N SER A 352 -4.92 14.23 -4.77
CA SER A 352 -3.59 13.60 -4.66
C SER A 352 -2.42 14.59 -4.55
N HIS A 353 -2.67 15.87 -4.84
CA HIS A 353 -1.71 16.98 -4.72
C HIS A 353 -2.05 17.93 -3.56
N ALA A 354 -2.99 17.56 -2.68
CA ALA A 354 -3.35 18.33 -1.50
C ALA A 354 -2.15 18.54 -0.57
N SER A 355 -2.14 19.66 0.16
CA SER A 355 -1.12 19.93 1.18
C SER A 355 -1.30 19.07 2.43
N GLU A 356 -2.54 18.64 2.69
CA GLU A 356 -2.90 17.73 3.76
C GLU A 356 -2.55 16.30 3.36
N SER A 357 -1.60 15.68 4.05
CA SER A 357 -1.04 14.40 3.65
C SER A 357 -2.06 13.25 3.72
N ASP A 358 -3.00 13.31 4.67
CA ASP A 358 -4.11 12.37 4.79
C ASP A 358 -5.05 12.44 3.57
N VAL A 359 -5.34 13.66 3.09
CA VAL A 359 -6.17 13.88 1.90
C VAL A 359 -5.43 13.47 0.62
N ALA A 360 -4.13 13.74 0.54
CA ALA A 360 -3.30 13.33 -0.59
C ALA A 360 -3.20 11.81 -0.73
N ASP A 361 -3.02 11.10 0.39
CA ASP A 361 -3.02 9.64 0.45
C ASP A 361 -4.35 9.05 -0.07
N GLU A 362 -5.49 9.57 0.42
CA GLU A 362 -6.82 9.16 -0.03
C GLU A 362 -7.06 9.47 -1.51
N GLY A 363 -6.58 10.63 -1.99
CA GLY A 363 -6.62 11.00 -3.40
C GLY A 363 -5.88 9.99 -4.27
N LEU A 364 -4.67 9.58 -3.89
CA LEU A 364 -3.93 8.54 -4.63
C LEU A 364 -4.67 7.18 -4.59
N LEU A 365 -5.23 6.81 -3.44
CA LEU A 365 -5.99 5.56 -3.30
C LEU A 365 -7.19 5.53 -4.26
N TRP A 366 -8.03 6.57 -4.25
CA TRP A 366 -9.22 6.63 -5.11
C TRP A 366 -8.86 6.79 -6.59
N MET A 367 -7.78 7.50 -6.90
CA MET A 367 -7.26 7.62 -8.26
C MET A 367 -6.86 6.25 -8.81
N GLY A 368 -6.14 5.43 -8.04
CA GLY A 368 -5.79 4.07 -8.43
C GLY A 368 -7.02 3.16 -8.62
N GLN A 369 -8.02 3.30 -7.76
CA GLN A 369 -9.30 2.57 -7.88
C GLN A 369 -10.08 2.99 -9.14
N ALA A 370 -10.10 4.28 -9.46
CA ALA A 370 -10.76 4.79 -10.66
C ALA A 370 -10.08 4.27 -11.93
N TYR A 371 -8.75 4.32 -12.01
CA TYR A 371 -8.00 3.72 -13.12
C TYR A 371 -8.31 2.24 -13.29
N GLN A 372 -8.32 1.48 -12.18
CA GLN A 372 -8.67 0.06 -12.21
C GLN A 372 -10.10 -0.17 -12.73
N ALA A 373 -11.08 0.60 -12.26
CA ALA A 373 -12.48 0.48 -12.69
C ALA A 373 -12.71 0.86 -14.15
N LEU A 374 -11.94 1.83 -14.67
CA LEU A 374 -11.95 2.24 -16.08
C LEU A 374 -11.15 1.28 -16.99
N GLY A 375 -10.44 0.31 -16.41
CA GLY A 375 -9.65 -0.68 -17.14
C GLY A 375 -8.25 -0.22 -17.52
N ASP A 376 -7.77 0.90 -16.97
CA ASP A 376 -6.41 1.38 -17.16
C ASP A 376 -5.45 0.79 -16.11
N TYR A 377 -5.06 -0.46 -16.36
CA TYR A 377 -4.29 -1.24 -15.40
C TYR A 377 -2.88 -0.69 -15.14
N ALA A 378 -2.25 -0.09 -16.16
CA ALA A 378 -0.89 0.42 -16.04
C ALA A 378 -0.84 1.63 -15.09
N ASP A 379 -1.75 2.57 -15.27
CA ASP A 379 -1.86 3.76 -14.42
C ASP A 379 -2.32 3.39 -13.01
N ALA A 380 -3.18 2.38 -12.85
CA ALA A 380 -3.58 1.86 -11.55
C ALA A 380 -2.37 1.30 -10.76
N VAL A 381 -1.55 0.45 -11.40
CA VAL A 381 -0.33 -0.11 -10.78
C VAL A 381 0.64 1.01 -10.39
N GLN A 382 0.87 1.97 -11.28
CA GLN A 382 1.75 3.12 -11.01
C GLN A 382 1.25 3.95 -9.83
N THR A 383 -0.06 4.19 -9.78
CA THR A 383 -0.70 5.00 -8.74
C THR A 383 -0.62 4.34 -7.36
N PHE A 384 -0.96 3.05 -7.25
CA PHE A 384 -0.83 2.34 -5.97
C PHE A 384 0.63 2.19 -5.55
N THR A 385 1.55 1.98 -6.50
CA THR A 385 3.00 2.00 -6.22
C THR A 385 3.44 3.34 -5.63
N ARG A 386 2.99 4.46 -6.21
CA ARG A 386 3.27 5.80 -5.69
C ARG A 386 2.71 5.96 -4.28
N LEU A 387 1.45 5.56 -4.03
CA LEU A 387 0.82 5.61 -2.71
C LEU A 387 1.68 4.89 -1.66
N ILE A 388 2.13 3.66 -1.93
CA ILE A 388 2.93 2.88 -0.98
C ILE A 388 4.23 3.61 -0.62
N ILE A 389 4.85 4.32 -1.57
CA ILE A 389 6.11 5.02 -1.37
C ILE A 389 5.91 6.31 -0.56
N VAL A 390 4.90 7.12 -0.90
CA VAL A 390 4.70 8.47 -0.33
C VAL A 390 3.75 8.52 0.86
N ALA A 391 3.08 7.40 1.16
CA ALA A 391 2.08 7.29 2.22
C ALA A 391 2.52 7.95 3.52
N SER A 392 1.67 8.84 4.03
CA SER A 392 1.89 9.57 5.29
C SER A 392 1.60 8.73 6.54
N SER A 393 0.90 7.60 6.38
CA SER A 393 0.57 6.67 7.47
C SER A 393 0.75 5.21 7.06
N ASP A 394 0.95 4.34 8.06
CA ASP A 394 1.00 2.89 7.84
C ASP A 394 -0.33 2.33 7.33
N VAL A 395 -1.46 2.93 7.72
CA VAL A 395 -2.79 2.52 7.25
C VAL A 395 -2.90 2.74 5.73
N SER A 396 -2.55 3.94 5.26
CA SER A 396 -2.55 4.27 3.82
C SER A 396 -1.60 3.36 3.04
N ARG A 397 -0.41 3.10 3.61
CA ARG A 397 0.60 2.23 3.00
C ARG A 397 0.10 0.80 2.84
N LEU A 398 -0.48 0.23 3.90
CA LEU A 398 -1.04 -1.13 3.89
C LEU A 398 -2.20 -1.25 2.92
N GLU A 399 -3.11 -0.27 2.89
CA GLU A 399 -4.22 -0.29 1.93
C GLU A 399 -3.71 -0.21 0.49
N GLY A 400 -2.71 0.62 0.21
CA GLY A 400 -2.04 0.65 -1.09
C GLY A 400 -1.40 -0.69 -1.46
N GLN A 401 -0.75 -1.37 -0.50
CA GLN A 401 -0.17 -2.69 -0.70
C GLN A 401 -1.21 -3.75 -1.00
N GLU A 402 -2.33 -3.77 -0.27
CA GLU A 402 -3.42 -4.73 -0.48
C GLU A 402 -4.05 -4.54 -1.87
N ARG A 403 -4.32 -3.29 -2.27
CA ARG A 403 -4.87 -2.98 -3.60
C ARG A 403 -3.91 -3.37 -4.72
N LEU A 404 -2.63 -3.02 -4.58
CA LEU A 404 -1.59 -3.38 -5.56
C LEU A 404 -1.42 -4.91 -5.65
N ALA A 405 -1.41 -5.61 -4.51
CA ALA A 405 -1.26 -7.06 -4.47
C ALA A 405 -2.41 -7.75 -5.20
N SER A 406 -3.66 -7.38 -4.91
CA SER A 406 -4.85 -7.90 -5.58
C SER A 406 -4.77 -7.67 -7.09
N LEU A 407 -4.44 -6.44 -7.51
CA LEU A 407 -4.39 -6.06 -8.92
C LEU A 407 -3.36 -6.88 -9.70
N LEU A 408 -2.15 -7.00 -9.16
CA LEU A 408 -1.07 -7.77 -9.78
C LEU A 408 -1.39 -9.27 -9.82
N GLN A 409 -1.96 -9.81 -8.74
CA GLN A 409 -2.32 -11.23 -8.64
C GLN A 409 -3.45 -11.59 -9.61
N ASP A 410 -4.47 -10.74 -9.74
CA ASP A 410 -5.57 -10.94 -10.68
C ASP A 410 -5.09 -10.93 -12.14
N GLN A 411 -4.11 -10.09 -12.48
CA GLN A 411 -3.49 -10.10 -13.81
C GLN A 411 -2.69 -11.38 -14.07
N ILE A 412 -1.86 -11.83 -13.11
CA ILE A 412 -1.14 -13.10 -13.23
C ILE A 412 -2.12 -14.27 -13.42
N ARG A 413 -3.20 -14.31 -12.63
CA ARG A 413 -4.25 -15.33 -12.75
C ARG A 413 -4.97 -15.26 -14.10
N TRP A 414 -5.31 -14.05 -14.58
CA TRP A 414 -5.97 -13.83 -15.86
C TRP A 414 -5.18 -14.40 -17.05
N PHE A 415 -3.86 -14.20 -17.06
CA PHE A 415 -2.98 -14.79 -18.07
C PHE A 415 -2.86 -16.30 -17.92
N HIS A 416 -2.74 -16.79 -16.68
CA HIS A 416 -2.59 -18.20 -16.36
C HIS A 416 -3.80 -19.02 -16.81
N ASP A 417 -5.02 -18.58 -16.47
CA ASP A 417 -6.28 -19.25 -16.84
C ASP A 417 -6.47 -19.37 -18.36
N ARG A 418 -5.94 -18.39 -19.11
CA ARG A 418 -5.95 -18.37 -20.59
C ARG A 418 -4.77 -19.10 -21.21
N LYS A 419 -3.87 -19.67 -20.39
CA LYS A 419 -2.61 -20.29 -20.84
C LYS A 419 -1.73 -19.34 -21.66
N ALA A 420 -1.82 -18.04 -21.39
CA ALA A 420 -1.05 -17.00 -22.05
C ALA A 420 0.33 -16.86 -21.37
N TRP A 421 1.16 -17.90 -21.49
CA TRP A 421 2.42 -18.03 -20.73
C TRP A 421 3.44 -16.92 -20.99
N VAL A 422 3.69 -16.58 -22.26
CA VAL A 422 4.65 -15.52 -22.61
C VAL A 422 4.19 -14.15 -22.11
N PRO A 423 2.92 -13.72 -22.32
CA PRO A 423 2.40 -12.52 -21.69
C PRO A 423 2.49 -12.51 -20.16
N LEU A 424 2.22 -13.64 -19.48
CA LEU A 424 2.34 -13.75 -18.02
C LEU A 424 3.78 -13.44 -17.57
N LEU A 425 4.77 -14.09 -18.18
CA LEU A 425 6.17 -13.92 -17.83
C LEU A 425 6.66 -12.51 -18.12
N LYS A 426 6.22 -11.93 -19.25
CA LYS A 426 6.52 -10.53 -19.58
C LYS A 426 5.92 -9.58 -18.55
N PHE A 427 4.64 -9.73 -18.21
CA PHE A 427 3.98 -8.91 -17.19
C PHE A 427 4.69 -9.00 -15.84
N HIS A 428 5.06 -10.21 -15.42
CA HIS A 428 5.80 -10.44 -14.19
C HIS A 428 7.16 -9.73 -14.17
N ALA A 429 7.90 -9.78 -15.28
CA ALA A 429 9.20 -9.12 -15.41
C ALA A 429 9.08 -7.59 -15.45
N ASP A 430 8.13 -7.06 -16.23
CA ASP A 430 7.93 -5.62 -16.42
C ASP A 430 7.50 -4.90 -15.12
N HIS A 431 6.90 -5.63 -14.16
CA HIS A 431 6.40 -5.09 -12.88
C HIS A 431 7.18 -5.59 -11.65
N GLN A 432 8.44 -6.00 -11.81
CA GLN A 432 9.24 -6.55 -10.73
C GLN A 432 9.35 -5.61 -9.52
N ASP A 433 9.47 -4.30 -9.74
CA ASP A 433 9.54 -3.31 -8.66
C ASP A 433 8.24 -3.24 -7.85
N ALA A 434 7.09 -3.28 -8.52
CA ALA A 434 5.79 -3.33 -7.86
C ALA A 434 5.61 -4.61 -7.03
N PHE A 435 6.08 -5.76 -7.56
CA PHE A 435 6.06 -7.04 -6.83
C PHE A 435 6.95 -7.07 -5.58
N GLN A 436 7.97 -6.21 -5.48
CA GLN A 436 8.80 -6.07 -4.28
C GLN A 436 8.11 -5.28 -3.17
N LEU A 437 7.13 -4.44 -3.52
CA LEU A 437 6.39 -3.61 -2.56
C LEU A 437 5.23 -4.34 -1.90
N VAL A 438 4.81 -5.47 -2.44
CA VAL A 438 3.71 -6.29 -1.94
C VAL A 438 4.21 -7.60 -1.35
N PRO A 439 3.45 -8.21 -0.42
CA PRO A 439 3.79 -9.53 0.09
C PRO A 439 4.03 -10.54 -1.05
N LEU A 440 5.01 -11.42 -0.83
CA LEU A 440 5.18 -12.59 -1.67
C LEU A 440 3.95 -13.48 -1.49
N GLU A 441 3.40 -14.00 -2.59
CA GLU A 441 2.27 -14.92 -2.56
C GLU A 441 2.64 -16.28 -3.15
N ARG A 442 2.21 -17.34 -2.47
CA ARG A 442 2.43 -18.73 -2.90
C ARG A 442 1.84 -19.00 -4.29
N GLU A 443 0.64 -18.48 -4.55
CA GLU A 443 -0.07 -18.69 -5.82
C GLU A 443 0.69 -18.04 -6.98
N ARG A 444 1.16 -16.80 -6.82
CA ARG A 444 2.03 -16.11 -7.78
C ARG A 444 3.25 -16.95 -8.18
N LEU A 445 4.03 -17.38 -7.18
CA LEU A 445 5.24 -18.18 -7.40
C LEU A 445 4.94 -19.46 -8.19
N LEU A 446 3.85 -20.16 -7.84
CA LEU A 446 3.44 -21.37 -8.51
C LEU A 446 3.04 -21.11 -9.97
N MET A 447 2.24 -20.09 -10.23
CA MET A 447 1.81 -19.72 -11.59
C MET A 447 2.98 -19.32 -12.48
N VAL A 448 3.95 -18.56 -11.94
CA VAL A 448 5.17 -18.17 -12.65
C VAL A 448 6.04 -19.39 -12.94
N ALA A 449 6.25 -20.30 -11.97
CA ALA A 449 7.00 -21.53 -12.17
C ALA A 449 6.39 -22.39 -13.29
N GLN A 450 5.07 -22.58 -13.26
CA GLN A 450 4.33 -23.31 -14.29
C GLN A 450 4.45 -22.64 -15.65
N ALA A 451 4.37 -21.31 -15.73
CA ALA A 451 4.51 -20.59 -16.99
C ALA A 451 5.89 -20.81 -17.62
N TYR A 452 6.98 -20.77 -16.84
CA TYR A 452 8.33 -21.10 -17.32
C TYR A 452 8.44 -22.55 -17.83
N GLN A 453 7.82 -23.50 -17.11
CA GLN A 453 7.80 -24.90 -17.53
C GLN A 453 7.08 -25.06 -18.87
N GLN A 454 5.93 -24.41 -19.06
CA GLN A 454 5.13 -24.51 -20.28
C GLN A 454 5.80 -23.89 -21.51
N VAL A 455 6.70 -22.92 -21.34
CA VAL A 455 7.51 -22.36 -22.43
C VAL A 455 8.85 -23.08 -22.64
N ASN A 456 9.02 -24.26 -22.02
CA ASN A 456 10.21 -25.10 -22.11
C ASN A 456 11.50 -24.39 -21.64
N LEU A 457 11.37 -23.62 -20.55
CA LEU A 457 12.47 -23.01 -19.80
C LEU A 457 12.58 -23.64 -18.40
N PRO A 458 13.04 -24.91 -18.32
CA PRO A 458 12.94 -25.69 -17.10
C PRO A 458 13.96 -25.27 -16.02
N ALA A 459 15.06 -24.58 -16.37
CA ALA A 459 16.02 -24.05 -15.38
C ALA A 459 15.39 -22.94 -14.53
N GLU A 460 14.65 -22.04 -15.18
CA GLU A 460 13.89 -20.96 -14.58
C GLU A 460 12.70 -21.51 -13.78
N ALA A 461 11.98 -22.50 -14.33
CA ALA A 461 10.91 -23.18 -13.60
C ALA A 461 11.41 -23.79 -12.28
N TRP A 462 12.57 -24.47 -12.33
CA TRP A 462 13.21 -25.02 -11.13
C TRP A 462 13.52 -23.95 -10.09
N HIS A 463 14.09 -22.81 -10.50
CA HIS A 463 14.39 -21.69 -9.61
C HIS A 463 13.15 -21.23 -8.84
N TRP A 464 12.02 -21.05 -9.54
CA TRP A 464 10.77 -20.63 -8.92
C TRP A 464 10.15 -21.69 -8.00
N TYR A 465 10.22 -22.98 -8.38
CA TYR A 465 9.80 -24.07 -7.49
C TYR A 465 10.65 -24.19 -6.22
N ASP A 466 11.97 -23.98 -6.33
CA ASP A 466 12.87 -23.97 -5.19
C ASP A 466 12.57 -22.81 -4.23
N GLN A 467 12.38 -21.60 -4.78
CA GLN A 467 11.96 -20.43 -4.01
C GLN A 467 10.62 -20.69 -3.30
N LEU A 468 9.64 -21.29 -3.98
CA LEU A 468 8.34 -21.62 -3.41
C LEU A 468 8.44 -22.55 -2.19
N ILE A 469 9.31 -23.56 -2.22
CA ILE A 469 9.56 -24.47 -1.09
C ILE A 469 10.26 -23.77 0.07
N LYS A 470 11.19 -22.85 -0.24
CA LYS A 470 11.97 -22.11 0.75
C LYS A 470 11.11 -21.10 1.52
N GLU A 471 10.28 -20.34 0.81
CA GLU A 471 9.43 -19.29 1.40
C GLU A 471 8.17 -19.87 2.07
N TYR A 472 7.65 -21.01 1.57
CA TYR A 472 6.47 -21.67 2.13
C TYR A 472 6.75 -23.12 2.55
N PRO A 473 7.60 -23.34 3.56
CA PRO A 473 8.03 -24.68 3.94
C PRO A 473 6.89 -25.57 4.47
N LYS A 474 5.79 -24.98 4.94
CA LYS A 474 4.60 -25.68 5.46
C LYS A 474 3.41 -25.70 4.49
N SER A 475 3.63 -25.39 3.21
CA SER A 475 2.55 -25.38 2.21
C SER A 475 1.87 -26.75 2.09
N PRO A 476 0.52 -26.83 2.00
CA PRO A 476 -0.17 -28.09 1.70
C PRO A 476 0.17 -28.65 0.31
N LEU A 477 0.65 -27.81 -0.60
CA LEU A 477 1.07 -28.22 -1.95
C LEU A 477 2.51 -28.76 -1.99
N ARG A 478 3.19 -28.90 -0.84
CA ARG A 478 4.62 -29.20 -0.78
C ARG A 478 5.00 -30.51 -1.46
N GLU A 479 4.19 -31.55 -1.29
CA GLU A 479 4.41 -32.83 -1.98
C GLU A 479 4.35 -32.66 -3.50
N GLU A 480 3.34 -31.95 -3.99
CA GLU A 480 3.14 -31.68 -5.42
C GLU A 480 4.28 -30.85 -5.99
N ILE A 481 4.75 -29.82 -5.26
CA ILE A 481 5.88 -28.98 -5.69
C ILE A 481 7.18 -29.80 -5.75
N ARG A 482 7.43 -30.68 -4.76
CA ARG A 482 8.59 -31.59 -4.79
C ARG A 482 8.53 -32.55 -5.96
N LEU A 483 7.34 -33.04 -6.30
CA LEU A 483 7.15 -33.86 -7.50
C LEU A 483 7.45 -33.06 -8.77
N GLN A 484 6.96 -31.82 -8.89
CA GLN A 484 7.27 -30.95 -10.03
C GLN A 484 8.76 -30.66 -10.15
N GLN A 485 9.51 -30.51 -9.05
CA GLN A 485 10.97 -30.39 -9.11
C GLN A 485 11.62 -31.59 -9.81
N VAL A 486 11.18 -32.83 -9.51
CA VAL A 486 11.69 -34.04 -10.19
C VAL A 486 11.38 -33.99 -11.68
N VAL A 487 10.14 -33.65 -12.05
CA VAL A 487 9.70 -33.55 -13.45
C VAL A 487 10.54 -32.52 -14.22
N VAL A 488 10.66 -31.31 -13.67
CA VAL A 488 11.43 -30.22 -14.28
C VAL A 488 12.92 -30.59 -14.38
N ALA A 489 13.49 -31.28 -13.39
CA ALA A 489 14.86 -31.77 -13.47
C ALA A 489 15.07 -32.79 -14.62
N GLN A 490 14.06 -33.64 -14.89
CA GLN A 490 14.07 -34.54 -16.04
C GLN A 490 13.97 -33.78 -17.36
N GLU A 491 13.11 -32.76 -17.44
CA GLU A 491 12.97 -31.88 -18.61
C GLU A 491 14.26 -31.12 -18.92
N GLN A 492 15.03 -30.71 -17.91
CA GLN A 492 16.37 -30.14 -18.08
C GLN A 492 17.40 -31.15 -18.61
N GLY A 493 17.12 -32.45 -18.53
CA GLY A 493 18.11 -33.50 -18.77
C GLY A 493 19.26 -33.50 -17.74
N ASN A 494 19.04 -32.91 -16.56
CA ASN A 494 20.05 -32.83 -15.51
C ASN A 494 19.90 -33.98 -14.52
N GLY A 495 20.59 -35.08 -14.82
CA GLY A 495 20.54 -36.30 -14.02
C GLY A 495 20.91 -36.16 -12.54
N SER A 496 21.81 -35.23 -12.22
CA SER A 496 22.14 -34.93 -10.82
C SER A 496 20.95 -34.33 -10.09
N LEU A 497 20.28 -33.35 -10.70
CA LEU A 497 19.08 -32.72 -10.12
C LEU A 497 17.94 -33.73 -9.96
N VAL A 498 17.75 -34.65 -10.92
CA VAL A 498 16.74 -35.72 -10.80
C VAL A 498 17.01 -36.58 -9.57
N ARG A 499 18.26 -36.98 -9.35
CA ARG A 499 18.66 -37.76 -8.18
C ARG A 499 18.46 -37.01 -6.87
N ASP A 500 18.92 -35.77 -6.80
CA ASP A 500 18.86 -34.96 -5.58
C ASP A 500 17.40 -34.60 -5.22
N ALA A 501 16.59 -34.21 -6.21
CA ALA A 501 15.17 -33.93 -6.06
C ALA A 501 14.40 -35.21 -5.66
N GLY A 502 14.67 -36.33 -6.33
CA GLY A 502 13.98 -37.59 -6.07
C GLY A 502 14.32 -38.16 -4.70
N ALA A 503 15.59 -38.13 -4.29
CA ALA A 503 16.01 -38.53 -2.95
C ALA A 503 15.36 -37.66 -1.86
N SER A 504 15.28 -36.34 -2.11
CA SER A 504 14.61 -35.40 -1.22
C SER A 504 13.11 -35.72 -1.09
N TYR A 505 12.43 -35.96 -2.21
CA TYR A 505 11.02 -36.36 -2.22
C TYR A 505 10.79 -37.65 -1.43
N LEU A 506 11.57 -38.71 -1.68
CA LEU A 506 11.38 -40.01 -1.03
C LEU A 506 11.66 -39.97 0.48
N LYS A 507 12.60 -39.12 0.90
CA LYS A 507 12.88 -38.87 2.32
C LYS A 507 11.72 -38.16 3.01
N GLU A 508 11.14 -37.17 2.35
CA GLU A 508 10.12 -36.29 2.92
C GLU A 508 8.71 -36.92 2.86
N PHE A 509 8.42 -37.65 1.78
CA PHE A 509 7.13 -38.26 1.48
C PHE A 509 7.28 -39.77 1.20
N PRO A 510 7.68 -40.57 2.20
CA PRO A 510 7.89 -42.01 2.02
C PRO A 510 6.60 -42.78 1.67
N LYS A 511 5.42 -42.19 1.89
CA LYS A 511 4.13 -42.75 1.45
C LYS A 511 3.36 -41.77 0.55
N GLY A 512 4.10 -40.87 -0.12
CA GLY A 512 3.52 -39.87 -1.01
C GLY A 512 2.85 -40.51 -2.22
N ARG A 513 1.82 -39.84 -2.75
CA ARG A 513 1.09 -40.22 -3.96
C ARG A 513 1.99 -40.22 -5.21
N GLY A 514 2.96 -39.31 -5.25
CA GLY A 514 3.96 -39.23 -6.33
C GLY A 514 5.11 -40.24 -6.22
N ARG A 515 5.15 -41.10 -5.19
CA ARG A 515 6.29 -41.99 -4.92
C ARG A 515 6.64 -42.88 -6.11
N GLY A 516 5.67 -43.58 -6.70
CA GLY A 516 5.92 -44.44 -7.85
C GLY A 516 6.45 -43.68 -9.06
N GLN A 517 6.01 -42.43 -9.27
CA GLN A 517 6.50 -41.57 -10.35
C GLN A 517 7.97 -41.17 -10.12
N VAL A 518 8.32 -40.80 -8.88
CA VAL A 518 9.70 -40.43 -8.52
C VAL A 518 10.64 -41.63 -8.62
N GLU A 519 10.24 -42.81 -8.12
CA GLU A 519 11.04 -44.04 -8.26
C GLU A 519 11.23 -44.42 -9.74
N THR A 520 10.21 -44.22 -10.57
CA THR A 520 10.32 -44.42 -12.03
C THR A 520 11.31 -43.44 -12.65
N ALA A 521 11.26 -42.16 -12.27
CA ALA A 521 12.18 -41.13 -12.75
C ALA A 521 13.65 -41.45 -12.39
N LEU A 522 13.90 -41.87 -11.14
CA LEU A 522 15.22 -42.31 -10.68
C LEU A 522 15.71 -43.56 -11.44
N GLY A 523 14.82 -44.53 -11.67
CA GLY A 523 15.15 -45.72 -12.44
C GLY A 523 15.50 -45.41 -13.89
N MET A 524 14.76 -44.48 -14.54
CA MET A 524 15.05 -44.01 -15.89
C MET A 524 16.39 -43.27 -15.98
N GLU A 525 16.70 -42.45 -14.98
CA GLU A 525 17.98 -41.75 -14.87
C GLU A 525 19.14 -42.73 -14.71
N ALA A 526 19.02 -43.69 -13.78
CA ALA A 526 20.03 -44.74 -13.60
C ALA A 526 20.20 -45.61 -14.85
N PHE A 527 19.12 -45.89 -15.58
CA PHE A 527 19.18 -46.63 -16.84
C PHE A 527 19.96 -45.87 -17.91
N THR A 528 19.73 -44.55 -18.02
CA THR A 528 20.42 -43.66 -18.96
C THR A 528 21.92 -43.58 -18.64
N ASP A 529 22.26 -43.51 -17.35
CA ASP A 529 23.63 -43.59 -16.84
C ASP A 529 24.28 -44.99 -16.95
N LYS A 530 23.57 -45.98 -17.49
CA LYS A 530 23.98 -47.40 -17.56
C LYS A 530 24.23 -48.06 -16.20
N ARG A 531 23.72 -47.47 -15.12
CA ARG A 531 23.72 -48.05 -13.76
C ARG A 531 22.55 -49.03 -13.61
N TYR A 532 22.59 -50.11 -14.40
CA TYR A 532 21.45 -51.00 -14.60
C TYR A 532 20.96 -51.68 -13.30
N ALA A 533 21.86 -52.05 -12.39
CA ALA A 533 21.48 -52.66 -11.11
C ALA A 533 20.66 -51.69 -10.24
N GLU A 534 21.03 -50.41 -10.21
CA GLU A 534 20.26 -49.37 -9.51
C GLU A 534 18.94 -49.10 -10.21
N ALA A 535 18.93 -49.05 -11.54
CA ALA A 535 17.70 -48.90 -12.32
C ALA A 535 16.70 -50.02 -12.03
N ILE A 536 17.16 -51.28 -11.96
CA ILE A 536 16.32 -52.43 -11.62
C ILE A 536 15.76 -52.31 -10.19
N ARG A 537 16.58 -51.89 -9.23
CA ARG A 537 16.14 -51.65 -7.85
C ARG A 537 15.02 -50.60 -7.82
N ASP A 538 15.23 -49.47 -8.47
CA ASP A 538 14.30 -48.33 -8.44
C ASP A 538 13.02 -48.64 -9.22
N PHE A 539 13.09 -49.32 -10.36
CA PHE A 539 11.89 -49.82 -11.06
C PHE A 539 11.13 -50.89 -10.25
N SER A 540 11.84 -51.76 -9.54
CA SER A 540 11.19 -52.76 -8.68
C SER A 540 10.46 -52.12 -7.50
N ALA A 541 11.03 -51.05 -6.93
CA ALA A 541 10.34 -50.23 -5.93
C ALA A 541 9.12 -49.52 -6.55
N ALA A 542 9.29 -48.90 -7.73
CA ALA A 542 8.22 -48.21 -8.43
C ALA A 542 7.00 -49.09 -8.70
N LEU A 543 7.19 -50.38 -9.03
CA LEU A 543 6.08 -51.32 -9.26
C LEU A 543 5.21 -51.57 -8.02
N GLN A 544 5.69 -51.26 -6.82
CA GLN A 544 4.91 -51.36 -5.58
C GLN A 544 4.02 -50.12 -5.36
N HIS A 545 4.29 -49.00 -6.04
CA HIS A 545 3.69 -47.70 -5.78
C HIS A 545 3.10 -47.01 -7.01
N VAL A 546 3.33 -47.54 -8.21
CA VAL A 546 2.80 -46.95 -9.44
C VAL A 546 1.32 -47.29 -9.60
N ASP A 547 0.53 -46.25 -9.87
CA ASP A 547 -0.89 -46.40 -10.09
C ASP A 547 -1.20 -46.69 -11.57
N GLY A 548 -2.16 -47.60 -11.77
CA GLY A 548 -2.73 -47.89 -13.08
C GLY A 548 -1.88 -48.77 -13.99
N GLU A 549 -2.59 -49.46 -14.88
CA GLU A 549 -2.04 -50.41 -15.86
C GLU A 549 -1.02 -49.77 -16.82
N VAL A 550 -1.22 -48.51 -17.19
CA VAL A 550 -0.31 -47.78 -18.09
C VAL A 550 1.05 -47.55 -17.42
N GLY A 551 1.05 -47.12 -16.15
CA GLY A 551 2.26 -46.92 -15.37
C GLY A 551 3.00 -48.23 -15.12
N GLN A 552 2.28 -49.29 -14.72
CA GLN A 552 2.85 -50.62 -14.54
C GLN A 552 3.49 -51.15 -15.82
N ARG A 553 2.80 -51.04 -16.96
CA ARG A 553 3.32 -51.44 -18.27
C ARG A 553 4.61 -50.69 -18.60
N HIS A 554 4.66 -49.38 -18.35
CA HIS A 554 5.84 -48.55 -18.60
C HIS A 554 7.04 -48.97 -17.74
N VAL A 555 6.84 -49.15 -16.44
CA VAL A 555 7.91 -49.52 -15.51
C VAL A 555 8.43 -50.93 -15.79
N LEU A 556 7.54 -51.92 -16.02
CA LEU A 556 7.94 -53.29 -16.35
C LEU A 556 8.77 -53.36 -17.64
N ARG A 557 8.37 -52.63 -18.69
CA ARG A 557 9.15 -52.56 -19.95
C ARG A 557 10.56 -52.03 -19.71
N ASN A 558 10.71 -50.98 -18.91
CA ASN A 558 12.03 -50.41 -18.63
C ASN A 558 12.86 -51.29 -17.69
N ARG A 559 12.24 -51.98 -16.72
CA ARG A 559 12.93 -52.99 -15.91
C ARG A 559 13.41 -54.17 -16.75
N ALA A 560 12.59 -54.68 -17.67
CA ALA A 560 12.97 -55.72 -18.61
C ALA A 560 14.17 -55.29 -19.48
N ARG A 561 14.19 -54.04 -19.95
CA ARG A 561 15.34 -53.50 -20.70
C ARG A 561 16.62 -53.45 -19.85
N ALA A 562 16.51 -53.06 -18.58
CA ALA A 562 17.63 -53.04 -17.65
C ALA A 562 18.15 -54.46 -17.34
N ASN A 563 17.24 -55.42 -17.09
CA ASN A 563 17.56 -56.84 -16.90
C ASN A 563 18.27 -57.43 -18.13
N ARG A 564 17.79 -57.10 -19.35
CA ARG A 564 18.41 -57.53 -20.60
C ARG A 564 19.83 -57.00 -20.76
N ALA A 565 20.09 -55.76 -20.36
CA ALA A 565 21.43 -55.18 -20.38
C ALA A 565 22.40 -55.88 -19.41
N LEU A 566 21.90 -56.54 -18.35
CA LEU A 566 22.67 -57.38 -17.44
C LEU A 566 22.68 -58.88 -17.82
N GLY A 567 22.05 -59.26 -18.94
CA GLY A 567 21.96 -60.65 -19.39
C GLY A 567 21.00 -61.54 -18.57
N GLN A 568 20.14 -60.96 -17.74
CA GLN A 568 19.22 -61.68 -16.84
C GLN A 568 17.94 -62.10 -17.56
N MET A 569 18.06 -63.01 -18.54
CA MET A 569 17.00 -63.29 -19.51
C MET A 569 15.72 -63.87 -18.87
N GLU A 570 15.83 -64.67 -17.80
CA GLU A 570 14.68 -65.20 -17.08
C GLU A 570 13.79 -64.08 -16.51
N LEU A 571 14.41 -63.02 -15.98
CA LEU A 571 13.70 -61.86 -15.44
C LEU A 571 13.11 -60.97 -16.55
N VAL A 572 13.78 -60.89 -17.71
CA VAL A 572 13.22 -60.21 -18.90
C VAL A 572 11.92 -60.87 -19.31
N VAL A 573 11.91 -62.20 -19.40
CA VAL A 573 10.71 -62.97 -19.78
C VAL A 573 9.62 -62.83 -18.72
N GLN A 574 9.96 -62.89 -17.44
CA GLN A 574 8.99 -62.68 -16.36
C GLN A 574 8.31 -61.31 -16.47
N ASP A 575 9.08 -60.24 -16.62
CA ASP A 575 8.55 -58.87 -16.74
C ASP A 575 7.70 -58.72 -18.01
N MET A 576 8.16 -59.25 -19.14
CA MET A 576 7.45 -59.15 -20.41
C MET A 576 6.16 -59.98 -20.44
N ARG A 577 6.08 -61.12 -19.73
CA ARG A 577 4.82 -61.87 -19.54
C ARG A 577 3.81 -61.04 -18.77
N GLN A 578 4.25 -60.32 -17.73
CA GLN A 578 3.38 -59.39 -17.01
C GLN A 578 2.92 -58.25 -17.91
N VAL A 579 3.81 -57.64 -18.70
CA VAL A 579 3.46 -56.58 -19.68
C VAL A 579 2.37 -57.03 -20.65
N VAL A 580 2.49 -58.24 -21.22
CA VAL A 580 1.52 -58.81 -22.17
C VAL A 580 0.17 -59.13 -21.51
N SER A 581 0.14 -59.38 -20.20
CA SER A 581 -1.11 -59.61 -19.46
C SER A 581 -1.93 -58.34 -19.17
N ILE A 582 -1.37 -57.15 -19.41
CA ILE A 582 -2.04 -55.87 -19.17
C ILE A 582 -2.87 -55.48 -20.40
N GLU A 583 -4.18 -55.32 -20.23
CA GLU A 583 -5.09 -54.99 -21.33
C GLU A 583 -5.12 -53.48 -21.68
N PRO A 584 -5.45 -53.10 -22.94
CA PRO A 584 -5.45 -53.97 -24.11
C PRO A 584 -4.03 -54.46 -24.42
N THR A 585 -3.91 -55.74 -24.72
CA THR A 585 -2.65 -56.37 -25.14
C THR A 585 -2.10 -55.67 -26.39
N GLN A 586 -0.86 -55.17 -26.33
CA GLN A 586 -0.24 -54.50 -27.47
C GLN A 586 0.63 -55.48 -28.25
N ALA A 587 0.44 -55.56 -29.57
CA ALA A 587 1.24 -56.41 -30.45
C ALA A 587 2.76 -56.18 -30.32
N SER A 588 3.18 -54.92 -30.07
CA SER A 588 4.59 -54.61 -29.82
C SER A 588 5.16 -55.25 -28.54
N ASP A 589 4.32 -55.52 -27.54
CA ASP A 589 4.74 -56.23 -26.31
C ASP A 589 4.79 -57.73 -26.50
N VAL A 590 3.82 -58.29 -27.24
CA VAL A 590 3.83 -59.70 -27.64
C VAL A 590 5.09 -59.99 -28.45
N LEU A 591 5.44 -59.10 -29.38
CA LEU A 591 6.66 -59.20 -30.17
C LEU A 591 7.94 -59.16 -29.31
N ARG A 592 8.02 -58.23 -28.36
CA ARG A 592 9.16 -58.14 -27.43
C ARG A 592 9.28 -59.37 -26.53
N LEU A 593 8.16 -59.97 -26.11
CA LEU A 593 8.17 -61.22 -25.37
C LEU A 593 8.64 -62.38 -26.24
N GLY A 594 8.18 -62.45 -27.50
CA GLY A 594 8.67 -63.43 -28.48
C GLY A 594 10.18 -63.32 -28.69
N ASP A 595 10.69 -62.10 -28.84
CA ASP A 595 12.13 -61.83 -28.95
C ASP A 595 12.90 -62.25 -27.69
N ALA A 596 12.33 -62.08 -26.50
CA ALA A 596 12.96 -62.54 -25.26
C ALA A 596 12.98 -64.08 -25.16
N MET A 597 11.91 -64.77 -25.58
CA MET A 597 11.87 -66.24 -25.63
C MET A 597 12.87 -66.81 -26.62
N PHE A 598 12.97 -66.19 -27.80
CA PHE A 598 13.96 -66.56 -28.81
C PHE A 598 15.38 -66.43 -28.26
N ASP A 599 15.69 -65.31 -27.62
CA ASP A 599 17.01 -65.06 -27.05
C ASP A 599 17.33 -66.02 -25.89
N GLN A 600 16.32 -66.54 -25.20
CA GLN A 600 16.46 -67.60 -24.19
C GLN A 600 16.62 -69.00 -24.81
N GLY A 601 16.38 -69.16 -26.12
CA GLY A 601 16.43 -70.44 -26.83
C GLY A 601 15.13 -71.26 -26.77
N ASP A 602 14.05 -70.72 -26.21
CA ASP A 602 12.72 -71.36 -26.25
C ASP A 602 12.01 -71.00 -27.56
N TYR A 603 12.48 -71.63 -28.64
CA TYR A 603 11.98 -71.38 -29.99
C TYR A 603 10.52 -71.81 -30.19
N VAL A 604 10.02 -72.74 -29.36
CA VAL A 604 8.62 -73.22 -29.43
C VAL A 604 7.67 -72.13 -28.96
N GLU A 605 7.95 -71.54 -27.80
CA GLU A 605 7.11 -70.46 -27.27
C GLU A 605 7.31 -69.16 -28.06
N ALA A 606 8.53 -68.90 -28.55
CA ALA A 606 8.80 -67.79 -29.47
C ALA A 606 7.94 -67.90 -30.74
N GLN A 607 7.87 -69.08 -31.37
CA GLN A 607 7.00 -69.34 -32.52
C GLN A 607 5.54 -68.95 -32.20
N ARG A 608 4.97 -69.44 -31.09
CA ARG A 608 3.57 -69.17 -30.71
C ARG A 608 3.29 -67.66 -30.58
N LEU A 609 4.23 -66.91 -30.01
CA LEU A 609 4.12 -65.47 -29.81
C LEU A 609 4.25 -64.71 -31.13
N TYR A 610 5.15 -65.11 -32.03
CA TYR A 610 5.27 -64.49 -33.35
C TYR A 610 4.02 -64.76 -34.19
N ASP A 611 3.49 -65.98 -34.18
CA ASP A 611 2.22 -66.31 -34.83
C ASP A 611 1.09 -65.41 -34.32
N GLN A 612 1.04 -65.16 -33.00
CA GLN A 612 0.08 -64.23 -32.41
C GLN A 612 0.26 -62.79 -32.94
N VAL A 613 1.49 -62.30 -33.09
CA VAL A 613 1.78 -60.96 -33.67
C VAL A 613 1.24 -60.83 -35.10
N LEU A 614 1.33 -61.90 -35.91
CA LEU A 614 0.86 -61.91 -37.30
C LEU A 614 -0.67 -61.82 -37.44
N VAL A 615 -1.42 -62.09 -36.38
CA VAL A 615 -2.89 -61.94 -36.34
C VAL A 615 -3.32 -60.51 -35.99
N PHE A 616 -2.45 -59.70 -35.38
CA PHE A 616 -2.76 -58.29 -35.11
C PHE A 616 -2.69 -57.43 -36.37
N ASP A 617 -3.52 -56.39 -36.40
CA ASP A 617 -3.38 -55.28 -37.35
C ASP A 617 -2.23 -54.37 -36.89
N VAL A 618 -1.03 -54.57 -37.46
CA VAL A 618 0.19 -53.81 -37.13
C VAL A 618 0.89 -53.34 -38.40
N PRO A 619 1.78 -52.34 -38.31
CA PRO A 619 2.58 -51.89 -39.44
C PRO A 619 3.38 -53.05 -40.09
N ALA A 620 3.53 -53.00 -41.41
CA ALA A 620 4.21 -54.02 -42.20
C ALA A 620 5.63 -54.35 -41.68
N ALA A 621 6.35 -53.36 -41.16
CA ALA A 621 7.63 -53.54 -40.50
C ALA A 621 7.60 -54.56 -39.34
N LEU A 622 6.58 -54.47 -38.48
CA LEU A 622 6.44 -55.37 -37.33
C LEU A 622 6.06 -56.78 -37.78
N HIS A 623 5.15 -56.92 -38.76
CA HIS A 623 4.85 -58.22 -39.37
C HIS A 623 6.08 -58.84 -40.00
N THR A 624 6.88 -58.05 -40.73
CA THR A 624 8.08 -58.53 -41.43
C THR A 624 9.15 -58.98 -40.42
N TRP A 625 9.34 -58.24 -39.32
CA TRP A 625 10.23 -58.65 -38.23
C TRP A 625 9.75 -59.93 -37.55
N ALA A 626 8.46 -60.02 -37.23
CA ALA A 626 7.87 -61.21 -36.62
C ALA A 626 8.02 -62.45 -37.53
N LYS A 627 7.73 -62.31 -38.83
CA LYS A 627 7.94 -63.40 -39.82
C LYS A 627 9.40 -63.84 -39.89
N TYR A 628 10.34 -62.88 -39.89
CA TYR A 628 11.76 -63.18 -39.91
C TYR A 628 12.19 -63.98 -38.68
N ARG A 629 11.83 -63.49 -37.48
CA ARG A 629 12.17 -64.18 -36.23
C ARG A 629 11.48 -65.54 -36.08
N LEU A 630 10.25 -65.67 -36.59
CA LEU A 630 9.56 -66.96 -36.68
C LEU A 630 10.32 -67.94 -37.58
N ALA A 631 10.75 -67.51 -38.77
CA ALA A 631 11.49 -68.37 -39.68
C ALA A 631 12.82 -68.87 -39.08
N VAL A 632 13.56 -67.99 -38.42
CA VAL A 632 14.80 -68.37 -37.71
C VAL A 632 14.50 -69.31 -36.52
N SER A 633 13.39 -69.11 -35.80
CA SER A 633 12.96 -70.03 -34.74
C SER A 633 12.68 -71.44 -35.28
N LEU A 634 11.99 -71.53 -36.42
CA LEU A 634 11.68 -72.80 -37.10
C LEU A 634 12.94 -73.51 -37.58
N GLU A 635 13.95 -72.77 -38.05
CA GLU A 635 15.27 -73.32 -38.41
C GLU A 635 15.95 -73.96 -37.20
N HIS A 636 16.01 -73.27 -36.05
CA HIS A 636 16.57 -73.82 -34.82
C HIS A 636 15.81 -75.05 -34.29
N MET A 637 14.53 -75.18 -34.64
CA MET A 637 13.69 -76.35 -34.33
C MET A 637 13.84 -77.50 -35.34
N GLY A 638 14.66 -77.35 -36.39
CA GLY A 638 14.85 -78.35 -37.45
C GLY A 638 13.73 -78.41 -38.50
N LYS A 639 12.83 -77.42 -38.52
CA LYS A 639 11.73 -77.30 -39.50
C LYS A 639 12.16 -76.47 -40.72
N SER A 640 13.27 -76.87 -41.35
CA SER A 640 13.95 -76.08 -42.39
C SER A 640 13.08 -75.72 -43.59
N GLY A 641 12.14 -76.59 -43.99
CA GLY A 641 11.23 -76.31 -45.12
C GLY A 641 10.23 -75.17 -44.86
N GLU A 642 9.67 -75.11 -43.65
CA GLU A 642 8.77 -74.02 -43.23
C GLU A 642 9.53 -72.71 -43.09
N ALA A 643 10.74 -72.76 -42.50
CA ALA A 643 11.65 -71.62 -42.39
C ALA A 643 12.01 -71.01 -43.76
N ALA A 644 12.42 -71.85 -44.72
CA ALA A 644 12.79 -71.41 -46.06
C ALA A 644 11.63 -70.74 -46.80
N THR A 645 10.40 -71.24 -46.61
CA THR A 645 9.18 -70.65 -47.20
C THR A 645 8.94 -69.23 -46.69
N LEU A 646 8.99 -69.01 -45.38
CA LEU A 646 8.81 -67.69 -44.77
C LEU A 646 9.93 -66.71 -45.16
N LEU A 647 11.19 -67.17 -45.22
CA LEU A 647 12.30 -66.33 -45.66
C LEU A 647 12.19 -65.94 -47.15
N ALA A 648 11.70 -66.86 -47.99
CA ALA A 648 11.42 -66.56 -49.40
C ALA A 648 10.29 -65.52 -49.56
N GLU A 649 9.22 -65.61 -48.76
CA GLU A 649 8.18 -64.57 -48.75
C GLU A 649 8.75 -63.19 -48.40
N ILE A 650 9.64 -63.13 -47.41
CA ILE A 650 10.30 -61.89 -47.00
C ILE A 650 11.22 -61.37 -48.13
N ARG A 651 11.94 -62.27 -48.82
CA ARG A 651 12.83 -61.92 -49.95
C ARG A 651 12.09 -61.23 -51.10
N GLU A 652 10.86 -61.64 -51.38
CA GLU A 652 10.03 -61.08 -52.45
C GLU A 652 9.34 -59.74 -52.06
N LEU A 653 9.48 -59.29 -50.80
CA LEU A 653 8.91 -58.01 -50.38
C LEU A 653 9.56 -56.84 -51.12
N LYS A 654 8.70 -56.02 -51.76
CA LYS A 654 9.11 -54.77 -52.42
C LYS A 654 9.32 -53.68 -51.38
N THR A 655 10.55 -53.53 -50.91
CA THR A 655 10.98 -52.49 -49.94
C THR A 655 11.95 -51.50 -50.57
N ARG A 656 11.92 -50.24 -50.12
CA ARG A 656 12.86 -49.19 -50.55
C ARG A 656 14.00 -49.07 -49.54
N SER A 657 15.19 -48.68 -50.00
CA SER A 657 16.30 -48.37 -49.08
C SER A 657 16.26 -46.88 -48.70
N PRO A 658 16.45 -46.50 -47.43
CA PRO A 658 16.72 -47.32 -46.24
C PRO A 658 15.46 -47.51 -45.37
N GLU A 659 14.69 -48.56 -45.61
CA GLU A 659 13.59 -48.99 -44.73
C GLU A 659 14.03 -50.16 -43.84
N LEU A 660 13.42 -50.32 -42.65
CA LEU A 660 13.72 -51.44 -41.75
C LEU A 660 13.47 -52.78 -42.47
N GLU A 661 12.41 -52.86 -43.27
CA GLU A 661 12.06 -54.01 -44.09
C GLU A 661 13.12 -54.31 -45.15
N HIS A 662 13.84 -53.31 -45.66
CA HIS A 662 15.00 -53.53 -46.56
C HIS A 662 16.12 -54.30 -45.83
N THR A 663 16.41 -53.88 -44.59
CA THR A 663 17.44 -54.53 -43.76
C THR A 663 17.04 -55.95 -43.40
N ILE A 664 15.78 -56.16 -43.01
CA ILE A 664 15.24 -57.48 -42.67
C ILE A 664 15.26 -58.40 -43.90
N ARG A 665 14.91 -57.88 -45.08
CA ARG A 665 14.97 -58.64 -46.34
C ARG A 665 16.39 -59.09 -46.68
N SER A 666 17.38 -58.22 -46.53
CA SER A 666 18.79 -58.59 -46.74
C SER A 666 19.24 -59.67 -45.76
N ALA A 667 18.88 -59.55 -44.47
CA ALA A 667 19.17 -60.58 -43.47
C ALA A 667 18.47 -61.92 -43.79
N ALA A 668 17.20 -61.88 -44.18
CA ALA A 668 16.45 -63.07 -44.57
C ALA A 668 17.05 -63.78 -45.79
N THR A 669 17.53 -63.01 -46.77
CA THR A 669 18.20 -63.55 -47.97
C THR A 669 19.49 -64.27 -47.60
N ALA A 670 20.30 -63.68 -46.72
CA ALA A 670 21.55 -64.29 -46.26
C ALA A 670 21.33 -65.62 -45.53
N VAL A 671 20.33 -65.68 -44.63
CA VAL A 671 19.98 -66.94 -43.92
C VAL A 671 19.50 -67.99 -44.92
N LEU A 672 18.65 -67.62 -45.88
CA LEU A 672 18.13 -68.53 -46.89
C LEU A 672 19.23 -69.11 -47.82
N ASP A 673 20.21 -68.29 -48.19
CA ASP A 673 21.37 -68.71 -48.99
C ASP A 673 22.29 -69.66 -48.18
N GLU A 674 22.49 -69.38 -46.88
CA GLU A 674 23.26 -70.29 -46.00
C GLU A 674 22.56 -71.64 -45.85
N MET A 675 21.24 -71.67 -45.64
CA MET A 675 20.45 -72.91 -45.58
C MET A 675 20.59 -73.73 -46.87
N SER A 676 20.53 -73.07 -48.03
CA SER A 676 20.68 -73.70 -49.35
C SER A 676 22.07 -74.30 -49.57
N SER A 677 23.11 -73.71 -48.95
CA SER A 677 24.50 -74.20 -49.02
C SER A 677 24.76 -75.44 -48.15
N LYS A 678 24.04 -75.60 -47.02
CA LYS A 678 24.17 -76.77 -46.13
C LYS A 678 23.52 -78.04 -46.69
N GLU A 679 22.57 -77.91 -47.62
CA GLU A 679 21.90 -79.04 -48.28
C GLU A 679 22.69 -79.63 -49.47
N THR A 680 23.83 -79.03 -49.87
CA THR A 680 24.71 -79.59 -50.91
C THR A 680 25.91 -80.33 -50.27
N PRO A 681 26.05 -81.67 -50.45
CA PRO A 681 27.20 -82.39 -49.91
C PRO A 681 28.49 -82.03 -50.68
N PRO A 682 29.68 -82.10 -50.04
CA PRO A 682 30.94 -81.80 -50.72
C PRO A 682 31.14 -82.78 -51.88
N THR A 683 31.23 -82.24 -53.09
CA THR A 683 31.47 -83.02 -54.31
C THR A 683 32.89 -83.60 -54.24
N ARG A 684 33.00 -84.92 -54.03
CA ARG A 684 34.24 -85.67 -54.29
C ARG A 684 34.56 -85.55 -55.78
N ILE A 685 35.65 -84.87 -56.12
CA ILE A 685 36.22 -84.86 -57.47
C ILE A 685 36.82 -86.26 -57.73
N PRO A 686 36.45 -86.99 -58.79
CA PRO A 686 37.16 -88.19 -59.20
C PRO A 686 38.41 -87.84 -60.02
N ASP A 687 39.56 -88.39 -59.62
CA ASP A 687 40.77 -88.40 -60.44
C ASP A 687 40.54 -89.15 -61.76
N VAL A 688 40.87 -88.51 -62.89
CA VAL A 688 41.03 -89.13 -64.20
C VAL A 688 42.43 -88.73 -64.73
N PRO A 689 43.21 -89.69 -65.27
CA PRO A 689 44.66 -89.58 -65.39
C PRO A 689 45.11 -88.85 -66.66
N ILE A 690 46.24 -88.14 -66.57
CA ILE A 690 46.93 -87.52 -67.71
C ILE A 690 47.83 -88.58 -68.37
N LYS A 691 47.59 -88.86 -69.66
CA LYS A 691 48.54 -89.47 -70.58
C LYS A 691 48.86 -88.47 -71.71
N SER A 692 50.01 -87.82 -71.58
CA SER A 692 51.08 -87.55 -72.57
C SER A 692 51.85 -86.31 -72.14
#